data_AF-A0A094GCF7-F1
#
_entry.id   AF-A0A094GCF7-F1
#
_cell.length_a   1.000
_cell.length_b   1.000
_cell.length_c   1.000
_cell.angle_alpha   90.00
_cell.angle_beta   90.00
_cell.angle_gamma   90.00
#
_symmetry.space_group_name_H-M   'P 1'
#
loop_
_entity.id
_entity.type
_entity.pdbx_description
1 polymer ?
#
loop_
_entity_poly.entity_id
_entity_poly.type
_entity_poly.pdbx_seq_one_letter_code
_entity_poly.pdbx_strand_id
1 'polypeptide(L)'
;MDDLGQSCLGIKEWYSPDDSSQIEADIVAVHGFAANPFWTWVGKPKEQKTRPSAWTNRLGNRQSPSNDHQDPERPSEQPVNWLQQFLPKFAPKSRIVTFGYQSDYFRSAPKRDVDNCAQELLLALVRSRAKESEKRRPIIFIGHSFGGIVIKEALIKATLAAQHFGLIKESTHGIIFLGTPHRGASIALYGETLVTIAKAVGFGSDTGLIRNLREKSPELLKLATNFSDIYNNFEIFCFYELLPWKFSSVVVEQASAVIEGRLSVGLTVNHSGLNKYTSDQDPNLIMIAKVVAGMVHSSRSKIEHAANLPKAATPVARRPWEIAASLVCDIEHAFDTVIKTFQARKKEQRDTETLLVQKYRFQSWAYAIGLITMLGARQPLHERLGGAVCNDVCSLLEQILQALDMEKRPQSAEEPVFSVRTASATLQKLFQQLAALFPEKDRGIMRHAFISRVLAPDNDEATFESLAENPVSQSFPDLEAIAAMKRIMILSEQSEAKRPSEERLVIQIRELTFDKTKSSSRSTGVFKHQESGTQHSRQVLVEWKRYEGFWDTQVGNELFQRVELLTEFLKTASRGSEVLDLRLLDCLGYCHDDKKRRLGFVYAIPKSVGSRRSCLRLNALMKEYNEHHLYPPSVGDRMQLAKLLCKAMFDFHRAEWFHKSFSSYNILLFPEVDALDAEDSKTLEVSNYSVLTPYIVGFNNSRPSKPNEFSEPAKTSNELRRYWHPDYKNVPMQKYRHEFDYYSLGIVLLEVGRWSPLSTFMKEFEEQDAAKFADTVRNSSCLELSSFIGSIYQRVVADLLEAFHEGKDRAERNELASLGELIEFQTRILEQLGQCKA
;
A
#
# COMPACT_ATOMS: atom_id res chain seq x y z
N MET A 1 20.86 -34.28 8.84
CA MET A 1 20.60 -33.83 7.44
C MET A 1 20.84 -32.33 7.26
N ASP A 2 20.88 -31.52 8.33
CA ASP A 2 21.05 -30.07 8.26
C ASP A 2 22.48 -29.57 7.94
N ASP A 3 23.54 -30.33 8.29
CA ASP A 3 24.94 -29.95 8.04
C ASP A 3 25.27 -29.66 6.57
N LEU A 4 24.71 -30.45 5.64
CA LEU A 4 24.96 -30.28 4.20
C LEU A 4 24.39 -28.95 3.67
N GLY A 5 23.25 -28.49 4.21
CA GLY A 5 22.66 -27.21 3.83
C GLY A 5 23.47 -26.02 4.33
N GLN A 6 23.96 -26.10 5.57
CA GLN A 6 24.75 -25.04 6.20
C GLN A 6 26.11 -24.84 5.51
N SER A 7 26.71 -25.93 4.99
CA SER A 7 27.95 -25.91 4.20
C SER A 7 27.81 -25.29 2.80
N CYS A 8 26.58 -25.01 2.36
CA CYS A 8 26.25 -24.46 1.04
C CYS A 8 25.73 -23.01 1.09
N LEU A 9 25.86 -22.32 2.24
CA LEU A 9 25.57 -20.89 2.37
C LEU A 9 26.67 -20.04 1.71
N GLY A 10 26.29 -18.90 1.13
CA GLY A 10 27.16 -18.08 0.29
C GLY A 10 27.39 -18.70 -1.09
N ILE A 11 28.47 -18.30 -1.76
CA ILE A 11 28.85 -18.89 -3.06
C ILE A 11 29.57 -20.22 -2.84
N LYS A 12 29.03 -21.29 -3.43
CA LYS A 12 29.62 -22.63 -3.46
C LYS A 12 29.90 -23.03 -4.90
N GLU A 13 31.13 -23.40 -5.19
CA GLU A 13 31.53 -23.87 -6.51
C GLU A 13 31.28 -25.38 -6.65
N TRP A 14 30.59 -25.77 -7.73
CA TRP A 14 30.30 -27.17 -8.06
C TRP A 14 31.15 -27.68 -9.22
N TYR A 15 31.55 -26.79 -10.11
CA TYR A 15 32.41 -27.11 -11.24
C TYR A 15 33.21 -25.87 -11.67
N SER A 16 34.47 -26.08 -11.98
CA SER A 16 35.32 -25.16 -12.71
C SER A 16 36.23 -25.98 -13.63
N PRO A 17 36.51 -25.53 -14.86
CA PRO A 17 37.59 -26.07 -15.69
C PRO A 17 38.93 -26.01 -14.93
N ASP A 18 39.80 -27.00 -15.16
CA ASP A 18 41.13 -27.07 -14.54
C ASP A 18 41.99 -25.84 -14.88
N ASP A 19 41.86 -25.36 -16.12
CA ASP A 19 42.48 -24.14 -16.59
C ASP A 19 41.51 -22.95 -16.46
N SER A 20 41.72 -22.14 -15.43
CA SER A 20 40.90 -20.94 -15.16
C SER A 20 40.89 -19.90 -16.30
N SER A 21 41.83 -19.96 -17.24
CA SER A 21 41.87 -19.08 -18.41
C SER A 21 40.84 -19.48 -19.48
N GLN A 22 40.33 -20.70 -19.43
CA GLN A 22 39.34 -21.23 -20.37
C GLN A 22 37.90 -20.93 -19.97
N ILE A 23 37.68 -20.26 -18.83
CA ILE A 23 36.34 -19.97 -18.33
C ILE A 23 35.74 -18.80 -19.11
N GLU A 24 34.73 -19.12 -19.93
CA GLU A 24 34.01 -18.17 -20.78
C GLU A 24 32.83 -17.49 -20.06
N ALA A 25 32.21 -18.14 -19.06
CA ALA A 25 31.09 -17.59 -18.31
C ALA A 25 30.99 -18.18 -16.89
N ASP A 26 30.40 -17.43 -15.96
CA ASP A 26 29.98 -17.94 -14.65
C ASP A 26 28.46 -18.22 -14.68
N ILE A 27 28.07 -19.45 -14.32
CA ILE A 27 26.68 -19.86 -14.14
C ILE A 27 26.38 -19.82 -12.64
N VAL A 28 25.41 -19.00 -12.24
CA VAL A 28 25.07 -18.75 -10.84
C VAL A 28 23.65 -19.23 -10.55
N ALA A 29 23.55 -20.38 -9.88
CA ALA A 29 22.27 -20.98 -9.53
C ALA A 29 21.80 -20.52 -8.13
N VAL A 30 20.60 -19.95 -8.05
CA VAL A 30 20.02 -19.38 -6.82
C VAL A 30 18.78 -20.19 -6.43
N HIS A 31 18.82 -20.79 -5.24
CA HIS A 31 17.74 -21.65 -4.79
C HIS A 31 16.49 -20.86 -4.36
N GLY A 32 15.36 -21.59 -4.34
CA GLY A 32 14.08 -21.06 -3.90
C GLY A 32 13.95 -20.94 -2.38
N PHE A 33 12.90 -20.24 -1.98
CA PHE A 33 12.53 -19.99 -0.60
C PHE A 33 12.23 -21.28 0.15
N ALA A 34 12.62 -21.32 1.43
CA ALA A 34 12.53 -22.48 2.30
C ALA A 34 13.21 -23.76 1.75
N ALA A 35 13.87 -23.73 0.60
CA ALA A 35 14.55 -24.89 0.06
C ALA A 35 15.95 -25.03 0.69
N ASN A 36 16.35 -26.26 0.98
CA ASN A 36 17.73 -26.52 1.36
C ASN A 36 18.66 -26.23 0.16
N PRO A 37 19.69 -25.39 0.31
CA PRO A 37 20.55 -24.96 -0.81
C PRO A 37 21.18 -26.12 -1.59
N PHE A 38 21.50 -27.23 -0.91
CA PHE A 38 22.05 -28.44 -1.53
C PHE A 38 20.94 -29.26 -2.21
N TRP A 39 19.91 -29.67 -1.47
CA TRP A 39 18.85 -30.57 -1.97
C TRP A 39 17.97 -29.95 -3.06
N THR A 40 18.03 -28.64 -3.25
CA THR A 40 17.36 -27.93 -4.35
C THR A 40 17.74 -28.53 -5.70
N TRP A 41 19.01 -28.87 -5.90
CA TRP A 41 19.56 -29.26 -7.20
C TRP A 41 19.79 -30.77 -7.34
N VAL A 42 19.25 -31.55 -6.41
CA VAL A 42 19.55 -32.98 -6.29
C VAL A 42 18.32 -33.83 -6.62
N GLY A 43 18.43 -34.65 -7.65
CA GLY A 43 17.45 -35.69 -7.98
C GLY A 43 17.64 -36.93 -7.12
N LYS A 44 16.53 -37.49 -6.63
CA LYS A 44 16.50 -38.82 -5.99
C LYS A 44 15.83 -39.80 -6.96
N PRO A 45 16.43 -40.96 -7.25
CA PRO A 45 15.81 -41.97 -8.09
C PRO A 45 14.55 -42.54 -7.38
N LYS A 46 13.53 -42.91 -8.17
CA LYS A 46 12.22 -43.29 -7.65
C LYS A 46 12.30 -44.68 -7.01
N GLU A 47 12.03 -44.79 -5.71
CA GLU A 47 11.72 -46.06 -5.08
C GLU A 47 10.53 -46.72 -5.80
N GLN A 48 10.74 -47.89 -6.40
CA GLN A 48 9.65 -48.77 -6.83
C GLN A 48 8.89 -49.21 -5.58
N LYS A 49 7.78 -48.55 -5.26
CA LYS A 49 6.83 -49.03 -4.25
C LYS A 49 6.18 -50.32 -4.77
N THR A 50 6.69 -51.46 -4.32
CA THR A 50 5.89 -52.69 -4.31
C THR A 50 4.65 -52.44 -3.46
N ARG A 51 3.46 -52.60 -4.05
CA ARG A 51 2.19 -52.49 -3.33
C ARG A 51 2.16 -53.53 -2.21
N PRO A 52 1.91 -53.18 -0.94
CA PRO A 52 1.47 -54.18 0.02
C PRO A 52 0.03 -54.54 -0.33
N SER A 53 -0.23 -55.82 -0.52
CA SER A 53 -1.59 -56.36 -0.60
C SER A 53 -2.36 -55.94 0.66
N ALA A 54 -3.46 -55.23 0.48
CA ALA A 54 -4.52 -55.18 1.48
C ALA A 54 -4.92 -56.62 1.82
N TRP A 55 -5.38 -56.86 3.05
CA TRP A 55 -5.70 -58.15 3.67
C TRP A 55 -4.58 -58.78 4.50
N THR A 56 -4.31 -58.22 5.69
CA THR A 56 -4.30 -58.97 6.96
C THR A 56 -4.35 -58.04 8.18
N ASN A 57 -5.49 -58.11 8.86
CA ASN A 57 -5.71 -58.11 10.32
C ASN A 57 -5.57 -56.84 11.18
N ARG A 58 -6.77 -56.38 11.60
CA ARG A 58 -7.07 -56.03 13.00
C ARG A 58 -6.64 -57.16 13.93
N LEU A 59 -5.88 -56.83 14.97
CA LEU A 59 -6.02 -57.23 16.37
C LEU A 59 -4.69 -56.91 17.06
N GLY A 60 -4.79 -56.42 18.30
CA GLY A 60 -3.64 -55.88 19.01
C GLY A 60 -2.60 -56.92 19.42
N ASN A 61 -1.58 -56.36 20.05
CA ASN A 61 -0.64 -56.92 21.01
C ASN A 61 0.82 -57.05 20.55
N ARG A 62 1.68 -56.69 21.50
CA ARG A 62 3.15 -56.61 21.45
C ARG A 62 3.79 -57.93 21.02
N GLN A 63 4.85 -57.85 20.23
CA GLN A 63 6.23 -58.26 20.54
C GLN A 63 7.02 -58.45 19.24
N SER A 64 8.23 -57.89 19.20
CA SER A 64 9.21 -58.09 18.16
C SER A 64 9.68 -59.55 18.12
N PRO A 65 9.91 -60.12 16.93
CA PRO A 65 10.92 -61.15 16.77
C PRO A 65 12.06 -60.65 15.87
N SER A 66 13.26 -60.77 16.42
CA SER A 66 14.52 -60.84 15.68
C SER A 66 14.50 -62.01 14.70
N ASN A 67 14.93 -61.78 13.44
CA ASN A 67 15.82 -62.71 12.78
C ASN A 67 16.47 -62.12 11.51
N ASP A 68 17.78 -62.36 11.46
CA ASP A 68 18.66 -62.28 10.30
C ASP A 68 18.08 -63.00 9.08
N HIS A 69 17.93 -62.27 7.98
CA HIS A 69 18.20 -62.79 6.64
C HIS A 69 18.76 -61.65 5.80
N GLN A 70 20.03 -61.79 5.39
CA GLN A 70 20.70 -60.96 4.41
C GLN A 70 19.99 -61.09 3.06
N ASP A 71 19.28 -60.04 2.66
CA ASP A 71 18.84 -59.83 1.28
C ASP A 71 20.05 -59.30 0.47
N PRO A 72 20.31 -59.79 -0.76
CA PRO A 72 21.50 -59.40 -1.51
C PRO A 72 21.47 -57.91 -1.84
N GLU A 73 22.62 -57.25 -1.65
CA GLU A 73 22.82 -55.81 -1.84
C GLU A 73 22.15 -55.28 -3.12
N ARG A 74 21.04 -54.56 -2.95
CA ARG A 74 20.55 -53.64 -3.98
C ARG A 74 21.57 -52.51 -4.11
N PRO A 75 21.99 -52.12 -5.33
CA PRO A 75 22.87 -50.97 -5.49
C PRO A 75 22.19 -49.75 -4.88
N SER A 76 22.86 -49.10 -3.92
CA SER A 76 22.37 -47.86 -3.32
C SER A 76 22.38 -46.78 -4.40
N GLU A 77 21.21 -46.50 -4.97
CA GLU A 77 21.09 -45.47 -6.01
C GLU A 77 21.36 -44.09 -5.38
N GLN A 78 22.56 -43.56 -5.61
CA GLN A 78 23.01 -42.34 -4.97
C GLN A 78 22.28 -41.08 -5.48
N PRO A 79 22.08 -40.07 -4.63
CA PRO A 79 21.52 -38.78 -5.05
C PRO A 79 22.40 -38.09 -6.11
N VAL A 80 21.78 -37.50 -7.13
CA VAL A 80 22.47 -36.90 -8.27
C VAL A 80 22.32 -35.39 -8.26
N ASN A 81 23.43 -34.64 -8.19
CA ASN A 81 23.44 -33.19 -8.39
C ASN A 81 23.74 -32.87 -9.86
N TRP A 82 22.72 -32.43 -10.61
CA TRP A 82 22.85 -32.23 -12.05
C TRP A 82 23.70 -31.00 -12.42
N LEU A 83 23.79 -29.98 -11.56
CA LEU A 83 24.68 -28.83 -11.77
C LEU A 83 26.15 -29.24 -11.75
N GLN A 84 26.48 -30.23 -10.94
CA GLN A 84 27.85 -30.77 -10.83
C GLN A 84 28.13 -31.86 -11.87
N GLN A 85 27.19 -32.77 -12.10
CA GLN A 85 27.46 -34.01 -12.85
C GLN A 85 27.10 -33.92 -14.34
N PHE A 86 26.09 -33.10 -14.70
CA PHE A 86 25.51 -33.12 -16.04
C PHE A 86 25.71 -31.80 -16.79
N LEU A 87 25.46 -30.66 -16.14
CA LEU A 87 25.61 -29.35 -16.78
C LEU A 87 27.02 -29.09 -17.36
N PRO A 88 28.13 -29.54 -16.74
CA PRO A 88 29.46 -29.42 -17.34
C PRO A 88 29.61 -30.10 -18.71
N LYS A 89 28.82 -31.15 -19.01
CA LYS A 89 28.85 -31.82 -20.33
C LYS A 89 28.32 -30.91 -21.45
N PHE A 90 27.44 -29.98 -21.11
CA PHE A 90 26.83 -29.04 -22.06
C PHE A 90 27.52 -27.68 -22.07
N ALA A 91 28.07 -27.24 -20.93
CA ALA A 91 28.78 -25.98 -20.78
C ALA A 91 30.19 -26.20 -20.15
N PRO A 92 31.09 -26.94 -20.81
CA PRO A 92 32.39 -27.34 -20.24
C PRO A 92 33.35 -26.18 -19.99
N LYS A 93 33.09 -25.01 -20.58
CA LYS A 93 33.89 -23.79 -20.40
C LYS A 93 33.26 -22.79 -19.44
N SER A 94 32.36 -23.26 -18.58
CA SER A 94 31.69 -22.42 -17.59
C SER A 94 32.13 -22.77 -16.18
N ARG A 95 32.17 -21.77 -15.31
CA ARG A 95 32.28 -21.98 -13.86
C ARG A 95 30.87 -22.06 -13.30
N ILE A 96 30.52 -23.15 -12.64
CA ILE A 96 29.17 -23.37 -12.11
C ILE A 96 29.21 -23.22 -10.59
N VAL A 97 28.47 -22.23 -10.10
CA VAL A 97 28.34 -21.94 -8.67
C VAL A 97 26.88 -21.89 -8.26
N THR A 98 26.61 -22.20 -7.00
CA THR A 98 25.32 -21.91 -6.35
C THR A 98 25.49 -20.80 -5.34
N PHE A 99 24.47 -19.97 -5.18
CA PHE A 99 24.35 -19.06 -4.04
C PHE A 99 23.30 -19.58 -3.06
N GLY A 100 23.74 -19.89 -1.84
CA GLY A 100 22.87 -20.29 -0.73
C GLY A 100 22.64 -19.16 0.27
N TYR A 101 21.39 -18.94 0.67
CA TYR A 101 21.03 -18.03 1.76
C TYR A 101 20.15 -18.76 2.77
N GLN A 102 20.25 -18.39 4.05
CA GLN A 102 19.41 -18.98 5.09
C GLN A 102 17.97 -18.51 4.88
N SER A 103 17.04 -19.47 4.77
CA SER A 103 15.62 -19.19 4.53
C SER A 103 14.73 -19.38 5.76
N ASP A 104 15.28 -19.90 6.87
CA ASP A 104 14.58 -20.07 8.16
C ASP A 104 14.20 -18.73 8.84
N TYR A 105 14.77 -17.60 8.39
CA TYR A 105 14.52 -16.27 8.96
C TYR A 105 13.05 -15.84 8.89
N PHE A 106 12.24 -16.43 8.01
CA PHE A 106 10.80 -16.15 7.93
C PHE A 106 9.95 -16.97 8.90
N ARG A 107 10.54 -17.77 9.80
CA ARG A 107 9.83 -18.41 10.93
C ARG A 107 9.77 -17.49 12.16
N SER A 108 10.73 -16.59 12.29
CA SER A 108 10.83 -15.61 13.39
C SER A 108 11.80 -14.50 12.97
N ALA A 109 11.30 -13.32 12.58
CA ALA A 109 12.19 -12.19 12.30
C ALA A 109 11.63 -10.85 12.79
N PRO A 110 12.34 -10.20 13.71
CA PRO A 110 12.60 -8.77 13.61
C PRO A 110 13.53 -8.51 12.39
N LYS A 111 13.11 -7.63 11.47
CA LYS A 111 13.95 -6.79 10.56
C LYS A 111 14.85 -7.41 9.45
N ARG A 112 14.54 -8.52 8.74
CA ARG A 112 15.28 -8.87 7.48
C ARG A 112 14.39 -9.42 6.35
N ASP A 113 14.54 -8.87 5.13
CA ASP A 113 13.70 -9.11 3.94
C ASP A 113 14.52 -9.51 2.67
N VAL A 114 13.87 -9.84 1.54
CA VAL A 114 14.49 -10.18 0.23
C VAL A 114 15.61 -9.25 -0.18
N ASP A 115 15.47 -7.97 0.17
CA ASP A 115 16.49 -6.93 0.09
C ASP A 115 17.87 -7.41 0.58
N ASN A 116 17.92 -8.05 1.74
CA ASN A 116 19.16 -8.55 2.33
C ASN A 116 19.72 -9.75 1.58
N CYS A 117 18.87 -10.69 1.13
CA CYS A 117 19.33 -11.84 0.35
C CYS A 117 19.95 -11.38 -0.98
N ALA A 118 19.34 -10.38 -1.61
CA ALA A 118 19.86 -9.75 -2.82
C ALA A 118 21.18 -9.02 -2.56
N GLN A 119 21.27 -8.26 -1.46
CA GLN A 119 22.49 -7.59 -1.04
C GLN A 119 23.63 -8.59 -0.76
N GLU A 120 23.33 -9.70 -0.07
CA GLU A 120 24.27 -10.79 0.19
C GLU A 120 24.74 -11.45 -1.09
N LEU A 121 23.83 -11.69 -2.05
CA LEU A 121 24.18 -12.21 -3.39
C LEU A 121 25.18 -11.28 -4.09
N LEU A 122 24.89 -9.97 -4.14
CA LEU A 122 25.77 -8.99 -4.78
C LEU A 122 27.14 -8.93 -4.11
N LEU A 123 27.18 -8.87 -2.78
CA LEU A 123 28.43 -8.84 -2.02
C LEU A 123 29.24 -10.13 -2.22
N ALA A 124 28.59 -11.29 -2.23
CA ALA A 124 29.24 -12.58 -2.47
C ALA A 124 29.82 -12.63 -3.90
N LEU A 125 29.07 -12.18 -4.90
CA LEU A 125 29.55 -12.14 -6.28
C LEU A 125 30.76 -11.23 -6.43
N VAL A 126 30.71 -10.00 -5.89
CA VAL A 126 31.85 -9.08 -5.89
C VAL A 126 33.08 -9.71 -5.25
N ARG A 127 32.92 -10.37 -4.09
CA ARG A 127 34.04 -11.05 -3.41
C ARG A 127 34.59 -12.24 -4.19
N SER A 128 33.73 -12.98 -4.88
CA SER A 128 34.11 -14.18 -5.65
C SER A 128 34.79 -13.89 -7.00
N ARG A 129 34.87 -12.61 -7.41
CA ARG A 129 35.37 -12.15 -8.71
C ARG A 129 36.47 -11.11 -8.50
N ALA A 130 37.58 -11.55 -7.91
CA ALA A 130 38.63 -10.66 -7.46
C ALA A 130 39.50 -10.13 -8.63
N LYS A 131 39.77 -10.97 -9.64
CA LYS A 131 40.62 -10.60 -10.78
C LYS A 131 39.83 -9.80 -11.82
N GLU A 132 40.50 -8.90 -12.55
CA GLU A 132 39.84 -8.10 -13.61
C GLU A 132 39.18 -8.96 -14.69
N SER A 133 39.81 -10.08 -15.06
CA SER A 133 39.23 -11.06 -16.00
C SER A 133 37.95 -11.71 -15.45
N GLU A 134 37.85 -11.88 -14.12
CA GLU A 134 36.66 -12.41 -13.46
C GLU A 134 35.59 -11.34 -13.31
N LYS A 135 35.94 -10.08 -13.00
CA LYS A 135 34.98 -8.98 -12.81
C LYS A 135 34.08 -8.73 -14.01
N ARG A 136 34.59 -8.94 -15.24
CA ARG A 136 33.87 -8.70 -16.51
C ARG A 136 33.38 -9.96 -17.21
N ARG A 137 33.67 -11.15 -16.67
CA ARG A 137 33.22 -12.41 -17.26
C ARG A 137 31.68 -12.47 -17.29
N PRO A 138 31.03 -12.95 -18.36
CA PRO A 138 29.58 -13.09 -18.40
C PRO A 138 29.01 -13.87 -17.21
N ILE A 139 27.88 -13.41 -16.68
CA ILE A 139 27.08 -14.08 -15.67
C ILE A 139 25.79 -14.58 -16.32
N ILE A 140 25.48 -15.85 -16.10
CA ILE A 140 24.20 -16.47 -16.44
C ILE A 140 23.56 -16.92 -15.14
N PHE A 141 22.45 -16.30 -14.75
CA PHE A 141 21.72 -16.67 -13.55
C PHE A 141 20.73 -17.81 -13.84
N ILE A 142 20.59 -18.75 -12.90
CA ILE A 142 19.51 -19.74 -12.89
C ILE A 142 18.74 -19.57 -11.57
N GLY A 143 17.55 -18.97 -11.65
CA GLY A 143 16.70 -18.76 -10.49
C GLY A 143 15.60 -19.80 -10.40
N HIS A 144 15.58 -20.63 -9.35
CA HIS A 144 14.46 -21.51 -9.09
C HIS A 144 13.44 -20.85 -8.16
N SER A 145 12.19 -20.75 -8.62
CA SER A 145 11.08 -20.20 -7.86
C SER A 145 11.45 -18.84 -7.26
N PHE A 146 11.40 -18.68 -5.93
CA PHE A 146 11.80 -17.44 -5.24
C PHE A 146 13.28 -17.04 -5.44
N GLY A 147 14.17 -17.96 -5.80
CA GLY A 147 15.55 -17.60 -6.14
C GLY A 147 15.61 -16.63 -7.32
N GLY A 148 14.66 -16.73 -8.25
CA GLY A 148 14.50 -15.75 -9.32
C GLY A 148 14.06 -14.37 -8.82
N ILE A 149 13.27 -14.30 -7.75
CA ILE A 149 12.89 -13.03 -7.09
C ILE A 149 14.14 -12.38 -6.49
N VAL A 150 14.99 -13.15 -5.79
CA VAL A 150 16.26 -12.63 -5.25
C VAL A 150 17.18 -12.09 -6.35
N ILE A 151 17.27 -12.78 -7.49
CA ILE A 151 18.05 -12.31 -8.65
C ILE A 151 17.51 -10.99 -9.20
N LYS A 152 16.19 -10.86 -9.34
CA LYS A 152 15.57 -9.60 -9.81
C LYS A 152 15.94 -8.43 -8.90
N GLU A 153 15.80 -8.61 -7.59
CA GLU A 153 16.14 -7.56 -6.62
C GLU A 153 17.62 -7.22 -6.63
N ALA A 154 18.49 -8.21 -6.75
CA ALA A 154 19.93 -7.98 -6.87
C ALA A 154 20.28 -7.13 -8.10
N LEU A 155 19.64 -7.38 -9.25
CA LEU A 155 19.92 -6.62 -10.48
C LEU A 155 19.32 -5.20 -10.46
N ILE A 156 18.19 -5.01 -9.79
CA ILE A 156 17.62 -3.68 -9.53
C ILE A 156 18.58 -2.89 -8.62
N LYS A 157 18.99 -3.48 -7.49
CA LYS A 157 19.99 -2.89 -6.59
C LYS A 157 21.30 -2.58 -7.30
N ALA A 158 21.77 -3.48 -8.16
CA ALA A 158 22.98 -3.26 -8.94
C ALA A 158 22.86 -2.09 -9.93
N THR A 159 21.64 -1.81 -10.39
CA THR A 159 21.34 -0.65 -11.24
C THR A 159 21.32 0.64 -10.41
N LEU A 160 20.69 0.63 -9.24
CA LEU A 160 20.56 1.82 -8.38
C LEU A 160 21.90 2.20 -7.70
N ALA A 161 22.70 1.21 -7.31
CA ALA A 161 24.00 1.39 -6.66
C ALA A 161 25.16 1.07 -7.63
N ALA A 162 25.12 1.65 -8.84
CA ALA A 162 26.05 1.36 -9.94
C ALA A 162 27.53 1.52 -9.56
N GLN A 163 27.87 2.43 -8.64
CA GLN A 163 29.24 2.61 -8.15
C GLN A 163 29.79 1.37 -7.44
N HIS A 164 28.93 0.60 -6.76
CA HIS A 164 29.33 -0.56 -5.96
C HIS A 164 29.13 -1.88 -6.71
N PHE A 165 28.06 -1.97 -7.52
CA PHE A 165 27.60 -3.23 -8.10
C PHE A 165 27.38 -3.17 -9.62
N GLY A 166 27.69 -2.05 -10.27
CA GLY A 166 27.45 -1.85 -11.70
C GLY A 166 28.10 -2.93 -12.57
N LEU A 167 29.32 -3.38 -12.22
CA LEU A 167 30.00 -4.46 -12.93
C LEU A 167 29.24 -5.79 -12.89
N ILE A 168 28.48 -6.07 -11.83
CA ILE A 168 27.65 -7.28 -11.77
C ILE A 168 26.50 -7.17 -12.76
N LYS A 169 25.82 -6.02 -12.82
CA LYS A 169 24.77 -5.76 -13.81
C LYS A 169 25.32 -5.84 -15.24
N GLU A 170 26.43 -5.14 -15.51
CA GLU A 170 27.07 -5.10 -16.84
C GLU A 170 27.55 -6.49 -17.29
N SER A 171 28.05 -7.30 -16.36
CA SER A 171 28.51 -8.65 -16.66
C SER A 171 27.37 -9.66 -16.75
N THR A 172 26.15 -9.31 -16.31
CA THR A 172 25.00 -10.19 -16.43
C THR A 172 24.51 -10.23 -17.86
N HIS A 173 24.67 -11.39 -18.50
CA HIS A 173 24.24 -11.61 -19.88
C HIS A 173 22.89 -12.30 -19.96
N GLY A 174 22.68 -13.34 -19.14
CA GLY A 174 21.52 -14.22 -19.23
C GLY A 174 20.85 -14.52 -17.90
N ILE A 175 19.54 -14.75 -17.92
CA ILE A 175 18.75 -15.16 -16.75
C ILE A 175 17.77 -16.26 -17.18
N ILE A 176 17.82 -17.38 -16.48
CA ILE A 176 16.91 -18.51 -16.66
C ILE A 176 16.05 -18.62 -15.41
N PHE A 177 14.73 -18.51 -15.60
CA PHE A 177 13.76 -18.67 -14.53
C PHE A 177 13.15 -20.07 -14.57
N LEU A 178 13.15 -20.77 -13.43
CA LEU A 178 12.52 -22.08 -13.27
C LEU A 178 11.33 -21.92 -12.31
N GLY A 179 10.12 -21.72 -12.84
CA GLY A 179 8.91 -21.56 -12.04
C GLY A 179 8.91 -20.32 -11.14
N THR A 180 9.64 -19.26 -11.52
CA THR A 180 9.61 -18.00 -10.77
C THR A 180 8.28 -17.28 -11.02
N PRO A 181 7.54 -16.83 -10.00
CA PRO A 181 6.36 -16.03 -10.23
C PRO A 181 6.78 -14.60 -10.64
N HIS A 182 6.33 -14.15 -11.80
CA HIS A 182 6.59 -12.84 -12.40
C HIS A 182 5.38 -11.92 -12.35
N ARG A 183 4.16 -12.47 -12.27
CA ARG A 183 2.92 -11.72 -12.28
C ARG A 183 1.93 -12.34 -11.29
N GLY A 184 1.05 -11.53 -10.72
CA GLY A 184 -0.14 -12.00 -10.02
C GLY A 184 -1.28 -11.04 -10.33
N ALA A 185 -2.48 -11.56 -10.62
CA ALA A 185 -3.65 -10.72 -10.92
C ALA A 185 -4.05 -9.81 -9.74
N SER A 186 -3.55 -10.09 -8.54
CA SER A 186 -3.56 -9.21 -7.37
C SER A 186 -2.49 -9.63 -6.35
N ILE A 187 -2.20 -8.77 -5.37
CA ILE A 187 -1.33 -9.10 -4.22
C ILE A 187 -1.78 -10.38 -3.52
N ALA A 188 -3.09 -10.56 -3.33
CA ALA A 188 -3.63 -11.75 -2.67
C ALA A 188 -3.39 -13.02 -3.50
N LEU A 189 -3.59 -12.97 -4.82
CA LEU A 189 -3.29 -14.11 -5.69
C LEU A 189 -1.79 -14.42 -5.75
N TYR A 190 -0.94 -13.39 -5.76
CA TYR A 190 0.51 -13.55 -5.71
C TYR A 190 0.96 -14.15 -4.37
N GLY A 191 0.41 -13.68 -3.26
CA GLY A 191 0.59 -14.25 -1.93
C GLY A 191 0.14 -15.71 -1.85
N GLU A 192 -1.04 -16.05 -2.39
CA GLU A 192 -1.51 -17.44 -2.47
C GLU A 192 -0.63 -18.31 -3.38
N THR A 193 -0.07 -17.73 -4.46
CA THR A 193 0.92 -18.40 -5.32
C THR A 193 2.19 -18.70 -4.52
N LEU A 194 2.72 -17.73 -3.77
CA LEU A 194 3.88 -17.93 -2.88
C LEU A 194 3.62 -18.96 -1.78
N VAL A 195 2.41 -18.98 -1.21
CA VAL A 195 1.98 -20.00 -0.24
C VAL A 195 1.88 -21.39 -0.87
N THR A 196 1.37 -21.47 -2.09
CA THR A 196 1.25 -22.75 -2.83
C THR A 196 2.63 -23.28 -3.20
N ILE A 197 3.55 -22.40 -3.62
CA ILE A 197 4.97 -22.71 -3.79
C ILE A 197 5.56 -23.28 -2.49
N ALA A 198 5.38 -22.60 -1.36
CA ALA A 198 5.92 -23.03 -0.06
C ALA A 198 5.38 -24.43 0.33
N LYS A 199 4.10 -24.69 0.10
CA LYS A 199 3.49 -26.02 0.29
C LYS A 199 4.11 -27.08 -0.64
N ALA A 200 4.28 -26.74 -1.91
CA ALA A 200 4.78 -27.65 -2.94
C ALA A 200 6.24 -28.09 -2.71
N VAL A 201 7.06 -27.22 -2.15
CA VAL A 201 8.47 -27.49 -1.85
C VAL A 201 8.70 -28.12 -0.47
N GLY A 202 7.64 -28.42 0.30
CA GLY A 202 7.71 -29.26 1.50
C GLY A 202 7.38 -28.57 2.84
N PHE A 203 6.88 -27.33 2.85
CA PHE A 203 6.67 -26.52 4.07
C PHE A 203 5.20 -26.25 4.41
N GLY A 204 4.28 -27.07 3.91
CA GLY A 204 2.84 -26.83 4.05
C GLY A 204 2.25 -26.86 5.47
N SER A 205 3.03 -27.28 6.47
CA SER A 205 2.63 -27.30 7.90
C SER A 205 3.10 -26.09 8.71
N ASP A 206 3.85 -25.16 8.11
CA ASP A 206 4.46 -24.01 8.80
C ASP A 206 3.60 -22.75 8.68
N THR A 207 2.78 -22.49 9.69
CA THR A 207 1.80 -21.39 9.69
C THR A 207 2.43 -20.00 9.80
N GLY A 208 3.58 -19.88 10.48
CA GLY A 208 4.31 -18.61 10.63
C GLY A 208 4.92 -18.16 9.30
N LEU A 209 5.49 -19.11 8.56
CA LEU A 209 6.04 -18.87 7.23
C LEU A 209 4.97 -18.41 6.22
N ILE A 210 3.83 -19.10 6.22
CA ILE A 210 2.68 -18.78 5.36
C ILE A 210 2.14 -17.38 5.66
N ARG A 211 2.09 -16.99 6.95
CA ARG A 211 1.65 -15.66 7.36
C ARG A 211 2.61 -14.57 6.86
N ASN A 212 3.91 -14.74 7.05
CA ASN A 212 4.92 -13.77 6.62
C ASN A 212 4.98 -13.59 5.09
N LEU A 213 4.79 -14.67 4.31
CA LEU A 213 4.70 -14.58 2.85
C LEU A 213 3.46 -13.81 2.38
N ARG A 214 2.34 -13.91 3.10
CA ARG A 214 1.14 -13.10 2.83
C ARG A 214 1.37 -11.64 3.18
N GLU A 215 1.98 -11.37 4.34
CA GLU A 215 2.30 -10.01 4.80
C GLU A 215 3.20 -9.27 3.80
N LYS A 216 4.22 -9.95 3.23
CA LYS A 216 5.19 -9.34 2.32
C LYS A 216 4.89 -9.49 0.82
N SER A 217 3.73 -10.04 0.49
CA SER A 217 3.31 -10.20 -0.91
C SER A 217 3.21 -8.88 -1.71
N PRO A 218 2.89 -7.71 -1.12
CA PRO A 218 2.92 -6.42 -1.83
C PRO A 218 4.31 -6.05 -2.36
N GLU A 219 5.36 -6.15 -1.52
CA GLU A 219 6.74 -5.78 -1.87
C GLU A 219 7.28 -6.72 -2.95
N LEU A 220 6.99 -8.02 -2.83
CA LEU A 220 7.43 -9.03 -3.78
C LEU A 220 6.72 -8.93 -5.14
N LEU A 221 5.48 -8.44 -5.17
CA LEU A 221 4.78 -8.12 -6.42
C LEU A 221 5.36 -6.84 -7.04
N LYS A 222 5.61 -5.81 -6.24
CA LYS A 222 6.24 -4.55 -6.67
C LYS A 222 7.62 -4.78 -7.28
N LEU A 223 8.39 -5.71 -6.72
CA LEU A 223 9.67 -6.16 -7.29
C LEU A 223 9.52 -6.69 -8.72
N ALA A 224 8.48 -7.49 -8.94
CA ALA A 224 8.24 -8.09 -10.24
C ALA A 224 7.92 -7.02 -11.31
N THR A 225 7.26 -5.92 -10.90
CA THR A 225 7.07 -4.72 -11.73
C THR A 225 8.39 -3.97 -11.94
N ASN A 226 9.16 -3.62 -10.91
CA ASN A 226 10.41 -2.84 -11.09
C ASN A 226 11.45 -3.53 -12.00
N PHE A 227 11.46 -4.87 -12.02
CA PHE A 227 12.32 -5.62 -12.94
C PHE A 227 11.93 -5.38 -14.41
N SER A 228 10.69 -4.95 -14.70
CA SER A 228 10.20 -4.59 -16.04
C SER A 228 11.12 -3.60 -16.76
N ASP A 229 11.72 -2.70 -15.99
CA ASP A 229 12.42 -1.53 -16.52
C ASP A 229 13.84 -1.88 -16.97
N ILE A 230 14.40 -2.97 -16.46
CA ILE A 230 15.79 -3.37 -16.73
C ILE A 230 15.93 -4.69 -17.48
N TYR A 231 14.87 -5.50 -17.59
CA TYR A 231 15.00 -6.85 -18.14
C TYR A 231 15.41 -6.88 -19.62
N ASN A 232 15.19 -5.78 -20.36
CA ASN A 232 15.63 -5.63 -21.74
C ASN A 232 17.16 -5.67 -21.91
N ASN A 233 17.91 -5.49 -20.83
CA ASN A 233 19.37 -5.61 -20.83
C ASN A 233 19.86 -7.07 -20.85
N PHE A 234 18.98 -8.04 -20.59
CA PHE A 234 19.35 -9.44 -20.37
C PHE A 234 18.68 -10.38 -21.37
N GLU A 235 19.36 -11.47 -21.72
CA GLU A 235 18.74 -12.61 -22.39
C GLU A 235 17.94 -13.41 -21.36
N ILE A 236 16.61 -13.50 -21.52
CA ILE A 236 15.74 -14.14 -20.51
C ILE A 236 15.00 -15.31 -21.11
N PHE A 237 15.02 -16.44 -20.40
CA PHE A 237 14.28 -17.64 -20.73
C PHE A 237 13.50 -18.15 -19.52
N CYS A 238 12.21 -18.45 -19.69
CA CYS A 238 11.35 -18.91 -18.59
C CYS A 238 10.90 -20.36 -18.80
N PHE A 239 11.16 -21.23 -17.84
CA PHE A 239 10.60 -22.58 -17.78
C PHE A 239 9.49 -22.65 -16.74
N TYR A 240 8.38 -23.30 -17.08
CA TYR A 240 7.21 -23.46 -16.21
C TYR A 240 6.76 -24.92 -16.13
N GLU A 241 6.03 -25.27 -15.07
CA GLU A 241 5.55 -26.64 -14.86
C GLU A 241 4.28 -26.94 -15.68
N LEU A 242 4.10 -28.21 -16.07
CA LEU A 242 2.88 -28.67 -16.73
C LEU A 242 2.08 -29.68 -15.89
N LEU A 243 2.70 -30.30 -14.87
CA LEU A 243 2.02 -31.27 -14.02
C LEU A 243 1.59 -30.65 -12.69
N PRO A 244 0.37 -30.94 -12.22
CA PRO A 244 -0.12 -30.46 -10.94
C PRO A 244 0.68 -31.01 -9.74
N TRP A 245 0.62 -30.29 -8.63
CA TRP A 245 1.08 -30.81 -7.34
C TRP A 245 -0.08 -31.48 -6.58
N LYS A 246 -0.02 -32.82 -6.43
CA LYS A 246 -1.09 -33.66 -5.83
C LYS A 246 -2.43 -33.52 -6.56
N PHE A 247 -3.54 -33.36 -5.84
CA PHE A 247 -4.90 -33.18 -6.37
C PHE A 247 -5.24 -31.70 -6.69
N SER A 248 -4.25 -30.80 -6.66
CA SER A 248 -4.42 -29.36 -6.92
C SER A 248 -4.13 -29.01 -8.39
N SER A 249 -4.31 -27.76 -8.80
CA SER A 249 -3.76 -27.21 -10.05
C SER A 249 -2.23 -27.16 -10.03
N VAL A 250 -1.61 -26.71 -11.13
CA VAL A 250 -0.19 -26.30 -11.14
C VAL A 250 0.08 -25.25 -10.05
N VAL A 251 1.28 -25.25 -9.48
CA VAL A 251 1.69 -24.42 -8.33
C VAL A 251 1.88 -22.97 -8.75
N VAL A 252 2.51 -22.74 -9.91
CA VAL A 252 2.64 -21.44 -10.56
C VAL A 252 2.01 -21.53 -11.94
N GLU A 253 0.89 -20.83 -12.13
CA GLU A 253 0.24 -20.79 -13.43
C GLU A 253 1.18 -20.24 -14.51
N GLN A 254 1.04 -20.74 -15.74
CA GLN A 254 1.88 -20.33 -16.87
C GLN A 254 1.91 -18.80 -17.02
N ALA A 255 0.77 -18.11 -16.90
CA ALA A 255 0.69 -16.65 -17.01
C ALA A 255 1.52 -15.91 -15.95
N SER A 256 1.74 -16.54 -14.78
CA SER A 256 2.62 -16.02 -13.73
C SER A 256 4.08 -16.42 -13.95
N ALA A 257 4.34 -17.59 -14.54
CA ALA A 257 5.68 -18.13 -14.73
C ALA A 257 6.41 -17.60 -15.99
N VAL A 258 5.77 -16.77 -16.81
CA VAL A 258 6.35 -16.22 -18.05
C VAL A 258 6.46 -14.69 -18.00
N ILE A 259 7.44 -14.16 -18.72
CA ILE A 259 7.55 -12.73 -19.01
C ILE A 259 7.12 -12.51 -20.46
N GLU A 260 6.19 -11.59 -20.67
CA GLU A 260 5.68 -11.24 -21.99
C GLU A 260 6.80 -10.77 -22.92
N GLY A 261 6.77 -11.22 -24.18
CA GLY A 261 7.82 -10.94 -25.15
C GLY A 261 9.11 -11.74 -24.96
N ARG A 262 9.19 -12.66 -23.99
CA ARG A 262 10.35 -13.54 -23.75
C ARG A 262 10.05 -14.99 -24.11
N LEU A 263 11.09 -15.71 -24.50
CA LEU A 263 10.98 -17.14 -24.81
C LEU A 263 10.67 -17.92 -23.53
N SER A 264 9.75 -18.87 -23.66
CA SER A 264 9.37 -19.74 -22.55
C SER A 264 8.96 -21.13 -23.04
N VAL A 265 9.14 -22.14 -22.18
CA VAL A 265 8.81 -23.54 -22.47
C VAL A 265 8.27 -24.23 -21.22
N GLY A 266 7.18 -24.98 -21.37
CA GLY A 266 6.62 -25.82 -20.32
C GLY A 266 7.36 -27.16 -20.22
N LEU A 267 7.69 -27.59 -19.00
CA LEU A 267 8.34 -28.87 -18.70
C LEU A 267 7.32 -29.85 -18.10
N THR A 268 7.37 -31.12 -18.50
CA THR A 268 6.40 -32.15 -18.06
C THR A 268 6.76 -32.70 -16.67
N VAL A 269 6.81 -31.79 -15.70
CA VAL A 269 7.12 -32.01 -14.28
C VAL A 269 6.20 -31.14 -13.43
N ASN A 270 6.15 -31.40 -12.12
CA ASN A 270 5.58 -30.46 -11.16
C ASN A 270 6.64 -29.43 -10.72
N HIS A 271 6.23 -28.44 -9.92
CA HIS A 271 7.08 -27.33 -9.50
C HIS A 271 8.41 -27.77 -8.89
N SER A 272 8.37 -28.76 -8.00
CA SER A 272 9.56 -29.31 -7.33
C SER A 272 10.47 -30.13 -8.26
N GLY A 273 9.98 -30.53 -9.42
CA GLY A 273 10.70 -31.28 -10.43
C GLY A 273 11.42 -30.41 -11.46
N LEU A 274 11.15 -29.10 -11.51
CA LEU A 274 11.78 -28.16 -12.46
C LEU A 274 13.32 -28.10 -12.33
N ASN A 275 13.86 -28.52 -11.19
CA ASN A 275 15.28 -28.42 -10.85
C ASN A 275 15.89 -29.73 -10.30
N LYS A 276 15.23 -30.89 -10.47
CA LYS A 276 15.68 -32.17 -9.91
C LYS A 276 15.72 -33.27 -10.97
N TYR A 277 16.92 -33.52 -11.49
CA TYR A 277 17.17 -34.49 -12.56
C TYR A 277 18.07 -35.63 -12.08
N THR A 278 17.77 -36.86 -12.52
CA THR A 278 18.53 -38.06 -12.16
C THR A 278 19.29 -38.69 -13.33
N SER A 279 19.09 -38.19 -14.56
CA SER A 279 19.75 -38.68 -15.76
C SER A 279 20.16 -37.51 -16.66
N ASP A 280 21.32 -37.60 -17.30
CA ASP A 280 21.77 -36.65 -18.33
C ASP A 280 20.99 -36.79 -19.65
N GLN A 281 20.19 -37.85 -19.79
CA GLN A 281 19.28 -38.08 -20.91
C GLN A 281 17.86 -37.57 -20.64
N ASP A 282 17.59 -36.97 -19.47
CA ASP A 282 16.27 -36.39 -19.18
C ASP A 282 15.94 -35.28 -20.20
N PRO A 283 14.85 -35.39 -20.97
CA PRO A 283 14.51 -34.41 -22.00
C PRO A 283 14.35 -32.98 -21.46
N ASN A 284 13.84 -32.82 -20.24
CA ASN A 284 13.66 -31.51 -19.62
C ASN A 284 15.02 -30.90 -19.25
N LEU A 285 15.94 -31.70 -18.71
CA LEU A 285 17.32 -31.27 -18.45
C LEU A 285 18.02 -30.86 -19.74
N ILE A 286 17.89 -31.65 -20.81
CA ILE A 286 18.50 -31.35 -22.11
C ILE A 286 18.01 -30.00 -22.63
N MET A 287 16.72 -29.66 -22.47
CA MET A 287 16.19 -28.35 -22.87
C MET A 287 16.84 -27.21 -22.08
N ILE A 288 16.90 -27.32 -20.75
CA ILE A 288 17.54 -26.31 -19.89
C ILE A 288 19.02 -26.16 -20.27
N ALA A 289 19.74 -27.28 -20.40
CA ALA A 289 21.17 -27.28 -20.69
C ALA A 289 21.50 -26.71 -22.07
N LYS A 290 20.63 -26.91 -23.08
CA LYS A 290 20.75 -26.27 -24.40
C LYS A 290 20.59 -24.76 -24.33
N VAL A 291 19.62 -24.26 -23.55
CA VAL A 291 19.46 -22.80 -23.34
C VAL A 291 20.68 -22.22 -22.64
N VAL A 292 21.19 -22.89 -21.60
CA VAL A 292 22.43 -22.48 -20.91
C VAL A 292 23.60 -22.43 -21.89
N ALA A 293 23.83 -23.49 -22.66
CA ALA A 293 24.92 -23.56 -23.63
C ALA A 293 24.80 -22.47 -24.71
N GLY A 294 23.56 -22.19 -25.16
CA GLY A 294 23.26 -21.09 -26.08
C GLY A 294 23.62 -19.72 -25.50
N MET A 295 23.25 -19.44 -24.25
CA MET A 295 23.59 -18.20 -23.55
C MET A 295 25.11 -18.06 -23.34
N VAL A 296 25.81 -19.15 -23.02
CA VAL A 296 27.28 -19.14 -22.90
C VAL A 296 27.90 -18.76 -24.25
N HIS A 297 27.45 -19.40 -25.34
CA HIS A 297 27.96 -19.12 -26.69
C HIS A 297 27.63 -17.69 -27.17
N SER A 298 26.42 -17.19 -26.91
CA SER A 298 26.01 -15.84 -27.31
C SER A 298 26.73 -14.75 -26.50
N SER A 299 27.08 -15.03 -25.24
CA SER A 299 27.86 -14.11 -24.41
C SER A 299 29.27 -13.89 -24.94
N ARG A 300 29.91 -14.94 -25.50
CA ARG A 300 31.22 -14.86 -26.16
C ARG A 300 31.17 -13.98 -27.40
N SER A 301 30.16 -14.19 -28.26
CA SER A 301 29.99 -13.40 -29.49
C SER A 301 29.85 -11.90 -29.19
N LYS A 302 29.11 -11.53 -28.12
CA LYS A 302 29.01 -10.14 -27.68
C LYS A 302 30.35 -9.56 -27.20
N ILE A 303 31.15 -10.33 -26.46
CA ILE A 303 32.47 -9.90 -26.00
C ILE A 303 33.44 -9.72 -27.15
N GLU A 304 33.49 -10.67 -28.09
CA GLU A 304 34.36 -10.60 -29.28
C GLU A 304 33.96 -9.43 -30.19
N HIS A 305 32.66 -9.14 -30.33
CA HIS A 305 32.18 -7.97 -31.06
C HIS A 305 32.54 -6.66 -30.34
N ALA A 306 32.35 -6.60 -29.01
CA ALA A 306 32.72 -5.42 -28.21
C ALA A 306 34.23 -5.16 -28.16
N ALA A 307 35.07 -6.20 -28.28
CA ALA A 307 36.52 -6.08 -28.34
C ALA A 307 37.03 -5.56 -29.70
N ASN A 308 36.26 -5.72 -30.77
CA ASN A 308 36.60 -5.31 -32.14
C ASN A 308 36.07 -3.93 -32.54
N LEU A 309 35.22 -3.30 -31.71
CA LEU A 309 34.93 -1.87 -31.86
C LEU A 309 36.11 -1.06 -31.27
N PRO A 310 36.52 0.07 -31.89
CA PRO A 310 37.48 0.97 -31.27
C PRO A 310 36.98 1.31 -29.87
N LYS A 311 37.83 1.13 -28.86
CA LYS A 311 37.56 1.53 -27.47
C LYS A 311 37.26 3.02 -27.47
N ALA A 312 35.99 3.35 -27.64
CA ALA A 312 35.49 4.66 -27.27
C ALA A 312 35.61 4.69 -25.75
N ALA A 313 36.71 5.26 -25.27
CA ALA A 313 36.74 5.95 -23.99
C ALA A 313 35.80 7.16 -24.10
N THR A 314 34.52 6.85 -24.24
CA THR A 314 33.45 7.74 -23.87
C THR A 314 32.98 7.17 -22.55
N PRO A 315 33.06 7.93 -21.44
CA PRO A 315 32.10 7.68 -20.38
C PRO A 315 30.76 7.65 -21.10
N VAL A 316 29.99 6.58 -20.98
CA VAL A 316 28.56 6.68 -21.29
C VAL A 316 28.14 7.90 -20.50
N ALA A 317 27.82 9.00 -21.21
CA ALA A 317 27.51 10.26 -20.54
C ALA A 317 26.39 9.88 -19.58
N ARG A 318 26.67 9.94 -18.27
CA ARG A 318 25.67 9.61 -17.26
C ARG A 318 24.46 10.42 -17.66
N ARG A 319 23.35 9.75 -17.92
CA ARG A 319 22.13 10.49 -18.25
C ARG A 319 21.94 11.47 -17.09
N PRO A 320 21.58 12.74 -17.32
CA PRO A 320 21.41 13.72 -16.25
C PRO A 320 20.60 13.18 -15.05
N TRP A 321 19.68 12.24 -15.32
CA TRP A 321 18.90 11.53 -14.31
C TRP A 321 19.65 10.53 -13.42
N GLU A 322 20.68 9.85 -13.94
CA GLU A 322 21.54 8.95 -13.15
C GLU A 322 22.38 9.72 -12.13
N ILE A 323 22.74 10.96 -12.47
CA ILE A 323 23.41 11.89 -11.55
C ILE A 323 22.44 12.32 -10.44
N ALA A 324 21.21 12.70 -10.80
CA ALA A 324 20.17 13.02 -9.83
C ALA A 324 19.89 11.85 -8.86
N ALA A 325 19.82 10.62 -9.37
CA ALA A 325 19.61 9.42 -8.53
C ALA A 325 20.76 9.17 -7.55
N SER A 326 22.01 9.34 -8.00
CA SER A 326 23.18 9.24 -7.13
C SER A 326 23.13 10.29 -6.02
N LEU A 327 22.87 11.56 -6.37
CA LEU A 327 22.77 12.67 -5.42
C LEU A 327 21.66 12.42 -4.39
N VAL A 328 20.56 11.79 -4.80
CA VAL A 328 19.48 11.43 -3.87
C VAL A 328 19.95 10.46 -2.79
N CYS A 329 20.68 9.41 -3.16
CA CYS A 329 21.27 8.48 -2.19
C CYS A 329 22.25 9.19 -1.24
N ASP A 330 23.08 10.10 -1.77
CA ASP A 330 24.05 10.86 -0.98
C ASP A 330 23.36 11.79 0.02
N ILE A 331 22.27 12.45 -0.38
CA ILE A 331 21.46 13.31 0.49
C ILE A 331 20.75 12.49 1.57
N GLU A 332 20.20 11.32 1.24
CA GLU A 332 19.60 10.43 2.25
C GLU A 332 20.62 10.01 3.31
N HIS A 333 21.83 9.66 2.87
CA HIS A 333 22.94 9.33 3.76
C HIS A 333 23.38 10.52 4.63
N ALA A 334 23.43 11.72 4.06
CA ALA A 334 23.74 12.95 4.79
C ALA A 334 22.70 13.23 5.88
N PHE A 335 21.40 13.15 5.56
CA PHE A 335 20.33 13.26 6.55
C PHE A 335 20.50 12.25 7.68
N ASP A 336 20.73 10.96 7.37
CA ASP A 336 20.93 9.92 8.37
C ASP A 336 22.11 10.19 9.30
N THR A 337 23.19 10.73 8.76
CA THR A 337 24.41 11.05 9.51
C THR A 337 24.18 12.20 10.48
N VAL A 338 23.57 13.29 10.01
CA VAL A 338 23.24 14.46 10.85
C VAL A 338 22.24 14.05 11.94
N ILE A 339 21.16 13.36 11.58
CA ILE A 339 20.13 12.91 12.55
C ILE A 339 20.76 12.03 13.65
N LYS A 340 21.61 11.06 13.29
CA LYS A 340 22.29 10.20 14.28
C LYS A 340 23.20 11.00 15.22
N THR A 341 23.87 12.03 14.71
CA THR A 341 24.76 12.89 15.52
C THR A 341 23.96 13.68 16.55
N PHE A 342 22.81 14.24 16.16
CA PHE A 342 21.92 14.97 17.05
C PHE A 342 21.21 14.04 18.07
N GLN A 343 20.78 12.86 17.64
CA GLN A 343 20.21 11.84 18.53
C GLN A 343 21.20 11.42 19.64
N ALA A 344 22.49 11.30 19.33
CA ALA A 344 23.52 10.94 20.30
C ALA A 344 23.71 12.00 21.41
N ARG A 345 23.32 13.26 21.17
CA ARG A 345 23.53 14.38 22.10
C ARG A 345 22.45 14.53 23.17
N LYS A 346 21.33 13.80 23.08
CA LYS A 346 20.18 13.73 24.02
C LYS A 346 19.50 15.06 24.44
N LYS A 347 20.12 16.23 24.27
CA LYS A 347 19.60 17.57 24.60
C LYS A 347 18.91 18.28 23.41
N GLU A 348 18.98 17.71 22.21
CA GLU A 348 18.58 18.37 20.95
C GLU A 348 17.44 17.60 20.24
N GLN A 349 16.43 17.18 20.99
CA GLN A 349 15.30 16.38 20.47
C GLN A 349 14.48 17.14 19.40
N ARG A 350 14.20 18.42 19.62
CA ARG A 350 13.46 19.29 18.69
C ARG A 350 14.18 19.50 17.35
N ASP A 351 15.50 19.54 17.39
CA ASP A 351 16.35 19.69 16.20
C ASP A 351 16.38 18.38 15.38
N THR A 352 16.39 17.24 16.08
CA THR A 352 16.26 15.90 15.46
C THR A 352 14.91 15.76 14.72
N GLU A 353 13.82 16.17 15.36
CA GLU A 353 12.46 16.17 14.78
C GLU A 353 12.38 17.05 13.53
N THR A 354 12.93 18.26 13.61
CA THR A 354 12.97 19.21 12.48
C THR A 354 13.70 18.61 11.28
N LEU A 355 14.83 17.93 11.51
CA LEU A 355 15.60 17.27 10.46
C LEU A 355 14.87 16.07 9.85
N LEU A 356 14.14 15.29 10.65
CA LEU A 356 13.32 14.17 10.17
C LEU A 356 12.19 14.64 9.25
N VAL A 357 11.53 15.75 9.58
CA VAL A 357 10.51 16.36 8.71
C VAL A 357 11.10 16.79 7.37
N GLN A 358 12.27 17.44 7.37
CA GLN A 358 12.94 17.82 6.12
C GLN A 358 13.40 16.60 5.32
N LYS A 359 13.84 15.51 5.98
CA LYS A 359 14.17 14.25 5.33
C LYS A 359 12.95 13.64 4.64
N TYR A 360 11.81 13.54 5.31
CA TYR A 360 10.60 12.99 4.70
C TYR A 360 10.10 13.84 3.53
N ARG A 361 10.21 15.17 3.64
CA ARG A 361 9.88 16.08 2.55
C ARG A 361 10.76 15.85 1.32
N PHE A 362 12.07 15.69 1.54
CA PHE A 362 13.01 15.31 0.50
C PHE A 362 12.65 13.97 -0.15
N GLN A 363 12.40 12.93 0.64
CA GLN A 363 12.02 11.60 0.14
C GLN A 363 10.73 11.64 -0.67
N SER A 364 9.77 12.48 -0.28
CA SER A 364 8.48 12.64 -0.95
C SER A 364 8.62 13.34 -2.30
N TRP A 365 9.51 14.31 -2.38
CA TRP A 365 9.89 14.94 -3.62
C TRP A 365 10.60 13.96 -4.56
N ALA A 366 11.60 13.23 -4.05
CA ALA A 366 12.36 12.26 -4.83
C ALA A 366 11.47 11.12 -5.32
N TYR A 367 10.49 10.72 -4.49
CA TYR A 367 9.43 9.81 -4.90
C TYR A 367 8.57 10.36 -6.03
N ALA A 368 8.07 11.59 -5.90
CA ALA A 368 7.19 12.17 -6.90
C ALA A 368 7.81 12.18 -8.29
N ILE A 369 9.14 12.24 -8.43
CA ILE A 369 9.80 12.33 -9.73
C ILE A 369 10.38 10.97 -10.17
N GLY A 370 10.15 9.92 -9.37
CA GLY A 370 10.57 8.56 -9.67
C GLY A 370 12.07 8.34 -9.46
N LEU A 371 12.68 9.06 -8.52
CA LEU A 371 14.07 8.84 -8.07
C LEU A 371 14.17 7.90 -6.87
N ILE A 372 13.09 7.80 -6.07
CA ILE A 372 12.96 6.83 -4.98
C ILE A 372 11.62 6.12 -5.17
N THR A 373 11.54 4.84 -4.83
CA THR A 373 10.26 4.10 -4.80
C THR A 373 9.65 4.08 -3.41
N MET A 374 8.83 5.08 -3.06
CA MET A 374 8.02 5.04 -1.83
C MET A 374 6.62 4.51 -2.18
N LEU A 375 6.08 3.52 -1.47
CA LEU A 375 4.68 3.09 -1.62
C LEU A 375 4.17 2.68 -3.03
N GLY A 376 5.05 2.32 -3.96
CA GLY A 376 4.63 1.68 -5.22
C GLY A 376 4.65 2.60 -6.43
N ALA A 377 4.51 2.01 -7.62
CA ALA A 377 4.81 2.52 -8.95
C ALA A 377 4.36 3.96 -9.30
N ARG A 378 5.24 4.70 -9.96
CA ARG A 378 4.87 5.82 -10.84
C ARG A 378 5.52 5.56 -12.20
N GLN A 379 4.89 5.96 -13.30
CA GLN A 379 5.67 6.35 -14.48
C GLN A 379 6.59 7.49 -14.05
N PRO A 380 7.90 7.37 -14.24
CA PRO A 380 8.79 8.38 -13.69
C PRO A 380 8.51 9.73 -14.35
N LEU A 381 8.16 10.74 -13.55
CA LEU A 381 7.86 12.07 -14.09
C LEU A 381 9.03 12.60 -14.93
N HIS A 382 10.25 12.15 -14.60
CA HIS A 382 11.47 12.45 -15.31
C HIS A 382 11.53 12.03 -16.78
N GLU A 383 10.79 11.00 -17.18
CA GLU A 383 10.72 10.59 -18.59
C GLU A 383 10.03 11.66 -19.45
N ARG A 384 9.27 12.57 -18.82
CA ARG A 384 8.53 13.65 -19.48
C ARG A 384 9.21 15.02 -19.37
N LEU A 385 10.34 15.12 -18.67
CA LEU A 385 11.04 16.38 -18.40
C LEU A 385 12.18 16.59 -19.40
N GLY A 386 12.33 17.82 -19.89
CA GLY A 386 13.44 18.20 -20.78
C GLY A 386 14.79 18.30 -20.05
N GLY A 387 15.89 18.26 -20.81
CA GLY A 387 17.26 18.26 -20.26
C GLY A 387 17.61 19.48 -19.40
N ALA A 388 17.02 20.65 -19.66
CA ALA A 388 17.23 21.87 -18.86
C ALA A 388 16.69 21.71 -17.42
N VAL A 389 15.46 21.20 -17.28
CA VAL A 389 14.83 20.95 -15.97
C VAL A 389 15.64 19.93 -15.17
N CYS A 390 16.23 18.92 -15.83
CA CYS A 390 17.08 17.95 -15.14
C CYS A 390 18.37 18.58 -14.59
N ASN A 391 18.98 19.52 -15.31
CA ASN A 391 20.17 20.22 -14.83
C ASN A 391 19.85 21.10 -13.62
N ASP A 392 18.71 21.80 -13.67
CA ASP A 392 18.23 22.62 -12.55
C ASP A 392 17.95 21.75 -11.31
N VAL A 393 17.35 20.57 -11.52
CA VAL A 393 17.15 19.57 -10.46
C VAL A 393 18.48 19.13 -9.85
N CYS A 394 19.46 18.72 -10.66
CA CYS A 394 20.77 18.31 -10.16
C CYS A 394 21.46 19.43 -9.38
N SER A 395 21.43 20.67 -9.88
CA SER A 395 22.01 21.83 -9.20
C SER A 395 21.37 22.09 -7.83
N LEU A 396 20.04 21.94 -7.72
CA LEU A 396 19.34 22.09 -6.45
C LEU A 396 19.64 20.93 -5.49
N LEU A 397 19.79 19.69 -5.99
CA LEU A 397 20.20 18.54 -5.19
C LEU A 397 21.61 18.71 -4.62
N GLU A 398 22.56 19.21 -5.41
CA GLU A 398 23.92 19.54 -4.93
C GLU A 398 23.89 20.60 -3.82
N GLN A 399 23.05 21.63 -3.96
CA GLN A 399 22.86 22.65 -2.92
C GLN A 399 22.22 22.07 -1.64
N ILE A 400 21.27 21.14 -1.77
CA ILE A 400 20.68 20.43 -0.63
C ILE A 400 21.76 19.61 0.09
N LEU A 401 22.58 18.87 -0.65
CA LEU A 401 23.68 18.09 -0.09
C LEU A 401 24.68 18.99 0.64
N GLN A 402 25.05 20.12 0.05
CA GLN A 402 25.94 21.10 0.68
C GLN A 402 25.35 21.72 1.96
N ALA A 403 24.03 21.92 2.01
CA ALA A 403 23.36 22.43 3.21
C ALA A 403 23.41 21.43 4.39
N LEU A 404 23.52 20.13 4.10
CA LEU A 404 23.58 19.03 5.06
C LEU A 404 25.01 18.59 5.40
N ASP A 405 26.00 18.99 4.60
CA ASP A 405 27.42 18.64 4.79
C ASP A 405 28.02 19.32 6.03
N MET A 406 28.38 18.48 7.00
CA MET A 406 28.97 18.88 8.28
C MET A 406 30.48 19.12 8.19
N GLU A 407 31.17 18.53 7.19
CA GLU A 407 32.63 18.44 7.15
C GLU A 407 33.29 19.59 6.38
N LYS A 408 32.57 20.23 5.43
CA LYS A 408 33.10 21.35 4.63
C LYS A 408 33.09 22.72 5.30
N ARG A 409 32.72 22.83 6.59
CA ARG A 409 32.70 24.13 7.29
C ARG A 409 34.04 24.41 7.99
N PRO A 410 34.58 25.63 7.86
CA PRO A 410 35.93 25.95 8.34
C PRO A 410 36.02 25.72 9.85
N GLN A 411 36.98 24.89 10.26
CA GLN A 411 37.37 24.65 11.66
C GLN A 411 38.18 25.83 12.21
N SER A 412 37.64 27.05 12.17
CA SER A 412 38.20 28.20 12.90
C SER A 412 37.58 28.30 14.28
N ALA A 413 38.40 28.67 15.26
CA ALA A 413 38.24 28.37 16.68
C ALA A 413 37.12 29.12 17.44
N GLU A 414 36.24 29.89 16.81
CA GLU A 414 35.16 30.63 17.50
C GLU A 414 33.86 30.64 16.66
N GLU A 415 33.09 29.53 16.74
CA GLU A 415 31.68 29.27 16.31
C GLU A 415 31.27 29.35 14.80
N PRO A 416 30.19 28.65 14.35
CA PRO A 416 29.14 27.98 15.12
C PRO A 416 28.99 26.45 14.84
N VAL A 417 28.51 25.73 15.85
CA VAL A 417 27.91 24.40 15.73
C VAL A 417 26.84 24.43 14.63
N PHE A 418 26.69 23.36 13.84
CA PHE A 418 25.64 23.25 12.82
C PHE A 418 24.27 23.66 13.38
N SER A 419 23.77 24.80 12.89
CA SER A 419 22.46 25.32 13.28
C SER A 419 21.38 24.65 12.45
N VAL A 420 20.60 23.76 13.08
CA VAL A 420 19.44 23.11 12.46
C VAL A 420 18.42 24.13 11.96
N ARG A 421 18.25 25.26 12.67
CA ARG A 421 17.36 26.35 12.24
C ARG A 421 17.81 26.94 10.90
N THR A 422 19.11 27.23 10.75
CA THR A 422 19.67 27.83 9.53
C THR A 422 19.63 26.83 8.37
N ALA A 423 19.96 25.56 8.63
CA ALA A 423 19.86 24.49 7.64
C ALA A 423 18.42 24.27 7.19
N SER A 424 17.45 24.21 8.12
CA SER A 424 16.03 24.03 7.81
C SER A 424 15.47 25.18 6.97
N ALA A 425 15.80 26.44 7.28
CA ALA A 425 15.37 27.59 6.47
C ALA A 425 15.94 27.53 5.04
N THR A 426 17.20 27.11 4.90
CA THR A 426 17.86 26.93 3.59
C THR A 426 17.19 25.79 2.80
N LEU A 427 17.00 24.63 3.42
CA LEU A 427 16.33 23.47 2.82
C LEU A 427 14.90 23.80 2.39
N GLN A 428 14.15 24.57 3.19
CA GLN A 428 12.80 24.97 2.85
C GLN A 428 12.75 25.83 1.57
N LYS A 429 13.68 26.78 1.43
CA LYS A 429 13.83 27.58 0.21
C LYS A 429 14.19 26.71 -1.00
N LEU A 430 15.15 25.79 -0.82
CA LEU A 430 15.56 24.86 -1.88
C LEU A 430 14.41 23.95 -2.31
N PHE A 431 13.65 23.38 -1.38
CA PHE A 431 12.47 22.57 -1.69
C PHE A 431 11.37 23.35 -2.39
N GLN A 432 11.19 24.65 -2.08
CA GLN A 432 10.23 25.48 -2.80
C GLN A 432 10.66 25.75 -4.24
N GLN A 433 11.95 26.04 -4.46
CA GLN A 433 12.51 26.18 -5.81
C GLN A 433 12.40 24.88 -6.59
N LEU A 434 12.71 23.77 -5.94
CA LEU A 434 12.64 22.44 -6.51
C LEU A 434 11.19 22.07 -6.88
N ALA A 435 10.21 22.34 -6.02
CA ALA A 435 8.79 22.14 -6.33
C ALA A 435 8.28 23.07 -7.45
N ALA A 436 8.86 24.27 -7.58
CA ALA A 436 8.50 25.24 -8.61
C ALA A 436 8.85 24.76 -10.03
N LEU A 437 9.85 23.87 -10.17
CA LEU A 437 10.23 23.25 -11.45
C LEU A 437 9.15 22.31 -12.02
N PHE A 438 8.13 21.97 -11.23
CA PHE A 438 7.08 21.02 -11.61
C PHE A 438 5.72 21.71 -11.79
N PRO A 439 4.87 21.24 -12.73
CA PRO A 439 3.50 21.71 -12.90
C PRO A 439 2.68 21.57 -11.62
N GLU A 440 1.70 22.45 -11.43
CA GLU A 440 0.86 22.49 -10.21
C GLU A 440 0.16 21.15 -9.92
N LYS A 441 -0.37 20.50 -10.97
CA LYS A 441 -0.95 19.15 -10.91
C LYS A 441 0.00 18.08 -10.34
N ASP A 442 1.31 18.24 -10.50
CA ASP A 442 2.33 17.29 -10.02
C ASP A 442 2.81 17.61 -8.61
N ARG A 443 2.55 18.83 -8.09
CA ARG A 443 2.86 19.23 -6.71
C ARG A 443 1.93 18.56 -5.69
N GLY A 444 0.69 18.26 -6.07
CA GLY A 444 -0.24 17.48 -5.25
C GLY A 444 0.31 16.10 -4.88
N ILE A 445 1.10 15.50 -5.77
CA ILE A 445 1.71 14.18 -5.59
C ILE A 445 2.81 14.23 -4.53
N MET A 446 3.64 15.27 -4.56
CA MET A 446 4.67 15.51 -3.54
C MET A 446 4.05 15.72 -2.16
N ARG A 447 2.97 16.50 -2.10
CA ARG A 447 2.20 16.77 -0.87
C ARG A 447 1.60 15.50 -0.30
N HIS A 448 1.01 14.66 -1.15
CA HIS A 448 0.45 13.39 -0.71
C HIS A 448 1.52 12.39 -0.28
N ALA A 449 2.58 12.19 -1.06
CA ALA A 449 3.66 11.28 -0.69
C ALA A 449 4.30 11.65 0.66
N PHE A 450 4.33 12.95 0.97
CA PHE A 450 4.75 13.47 2.26
C PHE A 450 3.79 13.08 3.38
N ILE A 451 2.47 13.23 3.15
CA ILE A 451 1.44 12.78 4.09
C ILE A 451 1.57 11.27 4.35
N SER A 452 1.56 10.43 3.31
CA SER A 452 1.64 8.97 3.47
C SER A 452 2.94 8.55 4.13
N ARG A 453 4.05 9.19 3.77
CA ARG A 453 5.34 8.89 4.39
C ARG A 453 5.31 9.18 5.86
N VAL A 454 4.75 10.32 6.29
CA VAL A 454 4.69 10.70 7.70
C VAL A 454 3.73 9.79 8.48
N LEU A 455 2.58 9.47 7.90
CA LEU A 455 1.55 8.61 8.51
C LEU A 455 1.90 7.11 8.50
N ALA A 456 2.99 6.70 7.83
CA ALA A 456 3.42 5.31 7.79
C ALA A 456 3.65 4.73 9.21
N PRO A 457 3.15 3.52 9.50
CA PRO A 457 3.20 2.90 10.83
C PRO A 457 4.63 2.59 11.30
N ASP A 458 5.60 2.47 10.39
CA ASP A 458 7.00 2.15 10.72
C ASP A 458 7.83 3.36 11.22
N ASN A 459 7.25 4.54 11.29
CA ASN A 459 7.95 5.76 11.69
C ASN A 459 7.96 5.94 13.21
N ASP A 460 9.07 6.43 13.78
CA ASP A 460 9.23 6.70 15.22
C ASP A 460 8.04 7.48 15.81
N GLU A 461 7.16 6.75 16.46
CA GLU A 461 5.86 7.17 17.01
C GLU A 461 6.03 8.37 17.96
N ALA A 462 7.01 8.27 18.85
CA ALA A 462 7.38 9.31 19.82
C ALA A 462 7.86 10.63 19.21
N THR A 463 8.40 10.62 17.98
CA THR A 463 8.88 11.83 17.29
C THR A 463 7.71 12.70 16.82
N PHE A 464 6.60 12.07 16.42
CA PHE A 464 5.44 12.77 15.89
C PHE A 464 4.42 13.15 16.97
N GLU A 465 4.44 12.48 18.12
CA GLU A 465 3.74 12.96 19.33
C GLU A 465 4.21 14.37 19.74
N SER A 466 5.53 14.59 19.82
CA SER A 466 6.14 15.88 20.17
C SER A 466 5.81 17.00 19.15
N LEU A 467 5.82 16.69 17.85
CA LEU A 467 5.44 17.62 16.77
C LEU A 467 3.93 17.98 16.79
N ALA A 468 3.07 17.06 17.24
CA ALA A 468 1.63 17.30 17.37
C ALA A 468 1.29 18.13 18.63
N GLU A 469 2.13 18.11 19.65
CA GLU A 469 1.98 18.90 20.87
C GLU A 469 2.51 20.34 20.72
N ASN A 470 3.53 20.57 19.88
CA ASN A 470 4.12 21.88 19.63
C ASN A 470 4.37 22.12 18.13
N PRO A 471 3.33 22.48 17.35
CA PRO A 471 3.47 22.72 15.92
C PRO A 471 4.54 23.79 15.65
N VAL A 472 5.46 23.48 14.71
CA VAL A 472 6.48 24.44 14.27
C VAL A 472 5.78 25.60 13.57
N SER A 473 5.74 26.74 14.26
CA SER A 473 5.33 28.07 13.79
C SER A 473 5.37 28.27 12.27
N GLN A 474 4.19 28.58 11.71
CA GLN A 474 3.91 29.36 10.49
C GLN A 474 4.43 28.88 9.12
N SER A 475 4.95 27.66 8.95
CA SER A 475 5.53 27.27 7.64
C SER A 475 4.89 26.09 6.90
N PHE A 476 3.97 25.31 7.50
CA PHE A 476 3.49 24.07 6.88
C PHE A 476 2.02 23.71 7.20
N PRO A 477 1.03 24.21 6.42
CA PRO A 477 -0.40 23.99 6.67
C PRO A 477 -0.81 22.51 6.66
N ASP A 478 -0.12 21.65 5.90
CA ASP A 478 -0.41 20.20 5.88
C ASP A 478 0.18 19.45 7.06
N LEU A 479 1.30 19.92 7.60
CA LEU A 479 2.04 19.20 8.64
C LEU A 479 1.23 19.13 9.92
N GLU A 480 0.44 20.16 10.21
CA GLU A 480 -0.45 20.19 11.37
C GLU A 480 -1.61 19.18 11.23
N ALA A 481 -2.13 18.96 10.02
CA ALA A 481 -3.20 17.98 9.74
C ALA A 481 -2.65 16.57 9.81
N ILE A 482 -1.46 16.39 9.25
CA ILE A 482 -0.71 15.14 9.30
C ILE A 482 -0.34 14.80 10.75
N ALA A 483 0.13 15.77 11.53
CA ALA A 483 0.46 15.58 12.95
C ALA A 483 -0.80 15.28 13.77
N ALA A 484 -1.92 15.96 13.48
CA ALA A 484 -3.21 15.65 14.09
C ALA A 484 -3.69 14.23 13.73
N MET A 485 -3.64 13.83 12.44
CA MET A 485 -3.96 12.49 11.98
C MET A 485 -3.08 11.42 12.64
N LYS A 486 -1.77 11.68 12.74
CA LYS A 486 -0.83 10.77 13.38
C LYS A 486 -1.09 10.66 14.88
N ARG A 487 -1.33 11.78 15.57
CA ARG A 487 -1.72 11.80 16.98
C ARG A 487 -2.98 10.98 17.23
N ILE A 488 -3.98 11.10 16.35
CA ILE A 488 -5.20 10.29 16.40
C ILE A 488 -4.87 8.79 16.31
N MET A 489 -4.05 8.40 15.33
CA MET A 489 -3.66 7.00 15.14
C MET A 489 -2.91 6.45 16.36
N ILE A 490 -1.99 7.22 16.94
CA ILE A 490 -1.19 6.84 18.11
C ILE A 490 -2.05 6.71 19.37
N LEU A 491 -2.89 7.70 19.67
CA LEU A 491 -3.80 7.67 20.81
C LEU A 491 -4.79 6.50 20.73
N SER A 492 -5.13 6.07 19.51
CA SER A 492 -6.01 4.94 19.25
C SER A 492 -5.35 3.56 19.53
N GLU A 493 -4.01 3.50 19.59
CA GLU A 493 -3.26 2.29 19.96
C GLU A 493 -3.02 2.17 21.49
N GLN A 494 -3.20 3.27 22.23
CA GLN A 494 -3.03 3.30 23.68
C GLN A 494 -4.29 2.78 24.41
N SER A 495 -4.13 1.67 25.14
CA SER A 495 -5.15 1.02 25.98
C SER A 495 -5.94 1.98 26.90
N GLU A 496 -7.26 1.78 26.97
CA GLU A 496 -8.20 2.51 27.87
C GLU A 496 -7.70 2.59 29.33
N ALA A 497 -6.93 1.60 29.80
CA ALA A 497 -6.47 1.50 31.19
C ALA A 497 -5.46 2.60 31.62
N LYS A 498 -4.88 3.35 30.68
CA LYS A 498 -3.92 4.43 30.96
C LYS A 498 -4.51 5.84 30.91
N ARG A 499 -5.80 5.99 30.60
CA ARG A 499 -6.41 7.30 30.32
C ARG A 499 -6.95 7.99 31.59
N PRO A 500 -6.83 9.33 31.70
CA PRO A 500 -7.54 10.10 32.73
C PRO A 500 -9.05 9.90 32.64
N SER A 501 -9.76 10.01 33.77
CA SER A 501 -11.23 9.79 33.84
C SER A 501 -12.04 10.70 32.92
N GLU A 502 -11.55 11.90 32.61
CA GLU A 502 -12.18 12.91 31.75
C GLU A 502 -12.02 12.60 30.24
N GLU A 503 -11.13 11.68 29.87
CA GLU A 503 -10.80 11.32 28.48
C GLU A 503 -11.34 9.94 28.07
N ARG A 504 -12.23 9.35 28.89
CA ARG A 504 -12.85 8.07 28.59
C ARG A 504 -13.60 8.12 27.25
N LEU A 505 -13.44 7.07 26.42
CA LEU A 505 -14.22 6.90 25.19
C LEU A 505 -15.56 6.22 25.45
N VAL A 506 -15.58 5.29 26.41
CA VAL A 506 -16.78 4.53 26.74
C VAL A 506 -17.72 5.34 27.64
N ILE A 507 -18.89 5.67 27.11
CA ILE A 507 -20.02 6.24 27.84
C ILE A 507 -20.91 5.10 28.31
N GLN A 508 -21.23 5.08 29.61
CA GLN A 508 -22.10 4.06 30.16
C GLN A 508 -23.53 4.33 29.69
N ILE A 509 -24.23 3.30 29.18
CA ILE A 509 -25.59 3.50 28.65
C ILE A 509 -26.58 4.09 29.67
N ARG A 510 -26.34 3.86 30.97
CA ARG A 510 -27.13 4.43 32.08
C ARG A 510 -26.99 5.95 32.22
N GLU A 511 -25.93 6.53 31.68
CA GLU A 511 -25.67 7.99 31.65
C GLU A 511 -26.45 8.66 30.52
N LEU A 512 -27.07 7.88 29.63
CA LEU A 512 -27.86 8.35 28.49
C LEU A 512 -29.35 8.13 28.75
N THR A 513 -30.12 9.21 28.64
CA THR A 513 -31.60 9.15 28.62
C THR A 513 -32.10 9.52 27.24
N PHE A 514 -32.81 8.61 26.57
CA PHE A 514 -33.26 8.78 25.20
C PHE A 514 -34.68 9.31 25.12
N ASP A 515 -34.93 10.15 24.12
CA ASP A 515 -36.26 10.59 23.76
C ASP A 515 -37.06 9.46 23.10
N LYS A 516 -38.40 9.52 23.22
CA LYS A 516 -39.31 8.65 22.48
C LYS A 516 -39.19 8.94 20.98
N THR A 517 -38.33 8.22 20.29
CA THR A 517 -38.05 8.39 18.85
C THR A 517 -38.50 7.15 18.07
N LYS A 518 -39.07 7.35 16.88
CA LYS A 518 -39.50 6.27 15.96
C LYS A 518 -38.37 5.77 15.04
N SER A 519 -37.23 6.46 14.99
CA SER A 519 -36.12 6.13 14.09
C SER A 519 -35.27 4.98 14.63
N SER A 520 -34.99 3.99 13.79
CA SER A 520 -34.24 2.79 14.18
C SER A 520 -32.71 2.97 14.18
N SER A 521 -32.19 4.00 13.50
CA SER A 521 -30.76 4.24 13.28
C SER A 521 -30.16 5.38 14.10
N ARG A 522 -30.98 6.33 14.56
CA ARG A 522 -30.53 7.50 15.34
C ARG A 522 -31.49 7.80 16.49
N SER A 523 -30.97 8.23 17.62
CA SER A 523 -31.75 8.68 18.78
C SER A 523 -31.24 10.01 19.29
N THR A 524 -32.13 10.89 19.73
CA THR A 524 -31.77 12.06 20.52
C THR A 524 -31.95 11.75 22.00
N GLY A 525 -31.22 12.47 22.85
CA GLY A 525 -31.33 12.29 24.28
C GLY A 525 -30.48 13.28 25.07
N VAL A 526 -30.33 12.98 26.35
CA VAL A 526 -29.50 13.74 27.28
C VAL A 526 -28.42 12.82 27.84
N PHE A 527 -27.18 13.26 27.77
CA PHE A 527 -26.05 12.66 28.44
C PHE A 527 -25.81 13.38 29.77
N LYS A 528 -25.80 12.64 30.88
CA LYS A 528 -25.56 13.15 32.23
C LYS A 528 -24.27 12.55 32.78
N HIS A 529 -23.28 13.40 33.01
CA HIS A 529 -21.99 13.00 33.60
C HIS A 529 -21.74 13.75 34.90
N GLN A 530 -21.08 13.09 35.85
CA GLN A 530 -20.62 13.70 37.09
C GLN A 530 -19.13 13.99 36.98
N GLU A 531 -18.76 15.26 37.01
CA GLU A 531 -17.38 15.72 36.93
C GLU A 531 -17.13 16.61 38.15
N SER A 532 -16.10 16.31 38.94
CA SER A 532 -15.73 17.11 40.13
C SER A 532 -16.88 17.42 41.12
N GLY A 533 -17.86 16.52 41.25
CA GLY A 533 -19.02 16.68 42.14
C GLY A 533 -20.18 17.52 41.57
N THR A 534 -20.03 18.10 40.38
CA THR A 534 -21.11 18.81 39.66
C THR A 534 -21.72 17.94 38.56
N GLN A 535 -23.05 17.94 38.48
CA GLN A 535 -23.77 17.18 37.45
C GLN A 535 -23.89 18.03 36.18
N HIS A 536 -23.18 17.62 35.13
CA HIS A 536 -23.28 18.23 33.82
C HIS A 536 -24.25 17.45 32.95
N SER A 537 -25.10 18.17 32.20
CA SER A 537 -25.99 17.57 31.22
C SER A 537 -25.79 18.19 29.84
N ARG A 538 -25.74 17.35 28.81
CA ARG A 538 -25.60 17.76 27.42
C ARG A 538 -26.67 17.09 26.57
N GLN A 539 -27.25 17.85 25.64
CA GLN A 539 -28.10 17.27 24.59
C GLN A 539 -27.21 16.50 23.62
N VAL A 540 -27.63 15.28 23.26
CA VAL A 540 -26.84 14.39 22.42
C VAL A 540 -27.64 13.76 21.29
N LEU A 541 -26.96 13.52 20.19
CA LEU A 541 -27.38 12.65 19.10
C LEU A 541 -26.58 11.36 19.18
N VAL A 542 -27.27 10.21 19.09
CA VAL A 542 -26.64 8.89 19.11
C VAL A 542 -26.90 8.15 17.80
N GLU A 543 -25.83 7.73 17.13
CA GLU A 543 -25.88 6.92 15.91
C GLU A 543 -25.63 5.44 16.20
N TRP A 544 -26.61 4.60 15.88
CA TRP A 544 -26.59 3.19 16.26
C TRP A 544 -26.03 2.30 15.14
N LYS A 545 -25.07 1.45 15.48
CA LYS A 545 -24.59 0.30 14.70
C LYS A 545 -25.07 -0.99 15.35
N ARG A 546 -25.88 -1.78 14.66
CA ARG A 546 -26.32 -3.11 15.15
C ARG A 546 -25.32 -4.17 14.72
N TYR A 547 -25.13 -5.18 15.56
CA TYR A 547 -24.28 -6.33 15.25
C TYR A 547 -25.02 -7.64 15.44
N GLU A 548 -24.56 -8.68 14.74
CA GLU A 548 -25.09 -10.05 14.81
C GLU A 548 -24.09 -10.95 15.57
N GLY A 549 -24.60 -12.00 16.22
CA GLY A 549 -23.77 -12.88 17.04
C GLY A 549 -23.49 -12.34 18.44
N PHE A 550 -22.51 -12.94 19.12
CA PHE A 550 -22.07 -12.56 20.47
C PHE A 550 -20.84 -11.65 20.39
N TRP A 551 -20.82 -10.59 21.20
CA TRP A 551 -19.75 -9.59 21.19
C TRP A 551 -18.43 -10.12 21.80
N ASP A 552 -18.49 -11.19 22.58
CA ASP A 552 -17.35 -11.85 23.23
C ASP A 552 -16.54 -12.76 22.28
N THR A 553 -16.97 -12.85 21.02
CA THR A 553 -16.25 -13.58 19.97
C THR A 553 -15.10 -12.75 19.39
N GLN A 554 -14.17 -13.39 18.69
CA GLN A 554 -13.09 -12.70 17.97
C GLN A 554 -13.63 -11.61 17.02
N VAL A 555 -14.74 -11.89 16.33
CA VAL A 555 -15.41 -10.93 15.42
C VAL A 555 -15.99 -9.75 16.19
N GLY A 556 -16.57 -10.00 17.37
CA GLY A 556 -17.04 -8.94 18.26
C GLY A 556 -15.90 -8.05 18.78
N ASN A 557 -14.78 -8.64 19.17
CA ASN A 557 -13.59 -7.88 19.61
C ASN A 557 -13.04 -6.98 18.50
N GLU A 558 -12.95 -7.48 17.26
CA GLU A 558 -12.54 -6.66 16.10
C GLU A 558 -13.52 -5.51 15.82
N LEU A 559 -14.83 -5.75 15.97
CA LEU A 559 -15.84 -4.70 15.84
C LEU A 559 -15.65 -3.59 16.89
N PHE A 560 -15.40 -3.97 18.14
CA PHE A 560 -15.16 -3.00 19.23
C PHE A 560 -13.89 -2.19 19.00
N GLN A 561 -12.79 -2.84 18.61
CA GLN A 561 -11.56 -2.15 18.24
C GLN A 561 -11.82 -1.12 17.14
N ARG A 562 -12.55 -1.48 16.08
CA ARG A 562 -12.91 -0.52 15.02
C ARG A 562 -13.74 0.66 15.53
N VAL A 563 -14.69 0.42 16.43
CA VAL A 563 -15.52 1.48 17.02
C VAL A 563 -14.68 2.40 17.91
N GLU A 564 -13.74 1.86 18.68
CA GLU A 564 -12.80 2.66 19.48
C GLU A 564 -11.92 3.54 18.61
N LEU A 565 -11.26 2.96 17.60
CA LEU A 565 -10.42 3.67 16.64
C LEU A 565 -11.19 4.82 15.97
N LEU A 566 -12.42 4.54 15.50
CA LEU A 566 -13.26 5.55 14.85
C LEU A 566 -13.72 6.64 15.84
N THR A 567 -14.13 6.26 17.04
CA THR A 567 -14.61 7.22 18.04
C THR A 567 -13.51 8.17 18.48
N GLU A 568 -12.28 7.65 18.65
CA GLU A 568 -11.09 8.45 18.92
C GLU A 568 -10.84 9.46 17.79
N PHE A 569 -10.86 8.99 16.54
CA PHE A 569 -10.71 9.85 15.37
C PHE A 569 -11.74 10.97 15.34
N LEU A 570 -13.02 10.63 15.49
CA LEU A 570 -14.10 11.61 15.45
C LEU A 570 -14.02 12.62 16.61
N LYS A 571 -13.71 12.15 17.83
CA LYS A 571 -13.57 12.99 19.04
C LYS A 571 -12.42 13.99 18.92
N THR A 572 -11.30 13.56 18.36
CA THR A 572 -10.15 14.44 18.16
C THR A 572 -10.38 15.41 17.02
N ALA A 573 -10.93 14.94 15.89
CA ALA A 573 -11.22 15.79 14.74
C ALA A 573 -12.31 16.84 15.04
N SER A 574 -13.26 16.55 15.93
CA SER A 574 -14.33 17.50 16.29
C SER A 574 -13.92 18.61 17.26
N ARG A 575 -12.77 18.49 17.95
CA ARG A 575 -12.33 19.41 19.03
C ARG A 575 -11.46 20.59 18.55
N GLY A 576 -11.42 20.86 17.25
CA GLY A 576 -10.82 22.10 16.72
C GLY A 576 -9.36 21.96 16.30
N SER A 577 -8.99 20.87 15.63
CA SER A 577 -7.87 20.98 14.71
C SER A 577 -8.29 21.97 13.61
N GLU A 578 -7.68 23.15 13.50
CA GLU A 578 -7.85 24.07 12.37
C GLU A 578 -7.51 23.42 11.00
N VAL A 579 -7.11 22.15 11.03
CA VAL A 579 -6.44 21.48 9.95
C VAL A 579 -7.28 20.40 9.26
N LEU A 580 -8.31 19.84 9.92
CA LEU A 580 -9.29 18.94 9.29
C LEU A 580 -10.70 19.51 9.44
N ASP A 581 -11.25 20.02 8.34
CA ASP A 581 -12.62 20.52 8.30
C ASP A 581 -13.58 19.42 7.84
N LEU A 582 -13.83 18.46 8.75
CA LEU A 582 -14.71 17.32 8.50
C LEU A 582 -16.19 17.62 8.75
N ARG A 583 -16.52 18.85 9.16
CA ARG A 583 -17.90 19.27 9.48
C ARG A 583 -18.59 18.33 10.49
N LEU A 584 -17.88 17.98 11.57
CA LEU A 584 -18.36 17.03 12.58
C LEU A 584 -19.10 17.71 13.73
N LEU A 585 -20.06 16.99 14.31
CA LEU A 585 -20.53 17.27 15.66
C LEU A 585 -19.45 16.87 16.69
N ASP A 586 -19.43 17.54 17.85
CA ASP A 586 -18.52 17.21 18.95
C ASP A 586 -18.75 15.76 19.43
N CYS A 587 -17.84 14.85 19.06
CA CYS A 587 -17.95 13.44 19.41
C CYS A 587 -17.50 13.24 20.87
N LEU A 588 -18.41 12.81 21.72
CA LEU A 588 -18.17 12.65 23.16
C LEU A 588 -17.57 11.28 23.49
N GLY A 589 -17.94 10.26 22.72
CA GLY A 589 -17.57 8.87 22.97
C GLY A 589 -18.50 7.90 22.27
N TYR A 590 -18.43 6.62 22.66
CA TYR A 590 -19.33 5.58 22.21
C TYR A 590 -19.94 4.85 23.41
N CYS A 591 -21.10 4.22 23.20
CA CYS A 591 -21.78 3.42 24.20
C CYS A 591 -22.15 2.04 23.64
N HIS A 592 -22.32 1.07 24.53
CA HIS A 592 -22.75 -0.29 24.18
C HIS A 592 -24.08 -0.63 24.84
N ASP A 593 -25.04 -1.05 24.03
CA ASP A 593 -26.35 -1.56 24.45
C ASP A 593 -26.40 -3.05 24.12
N ASP A 594 -25.81 -3.86 25.00
CA ASP A 594 -25.75 -5.32 24.85
C ASP A 594 -27.15 -5.94 24.72
N LYS A 595 -28.11 -5.46 25.52
CA LYS A 595 -29.51 -5.93 25.51
C LYS A 595 -30.17 -5.80 24.15
N LYS A 596 -29.81 -4.76 23.38
CA LYS A 596 -30.32 -4.52 22.02
C LYS A 596 -29.29 -4.81 20.91
N ARG A 597 -28.15 -5.41 21.25
CA ARG A 597 -27.04 -5.76 20.36
C ARG A 597 -26.64 -4.61 19.43
N ARG A 598 -26.34 -3.45 20.02
CA ARG A 598 -25.94 -2.26 19.27
C ARG A 598 -24.88 -1.43 19.97
N LEU A 599 -24.05 -0.78 19.19
CA LEU A 599 -23.07 0.23 19.58
C LEU A 599 -23.59 1.61 19.15
N GLY A 600 -23.40 2.63 19.96
CA GLY A 600 -23.89 3.98 19.71
C GLY A 600 -22.77 5.01 19.75
N PHE A 601 -22.50 5.70 18.65
CA PHE A 601 -21.61 6.86 18.63
C PHE A 601 -22.37 8.07 19.18
N VAL A 602 -21.81 8.77 20.17
CA VAL A 602 -22.49 9.82 20.93
C VAL A 602 -21.89 11.17 20.59
N TYR A 603 -22.70 12.06 20.03
CA TYR A 603 -22.31 13.40 19.62
C TYR A 603 -23.06 14.46 20.43
N ALA A 604 -22.40 15.54 20.84
CA ALA A 604 -23.06 16.68 21.45
C ALA A 604 -23.79 17.50 20.37
N ILE A 605 -25.03 17.87 20.68
CA ILE A 605 -25.78 18.84 19.86
C ILE A 605 -25.20 20.23 20.13
N PRO A 606 -25.00 21.09 19.11
CA PRO A 606 -24.42 22.42 19.30
C PRO A 606 -25.22 23.25 20.31
N LYS A 607 -24.51 23.94 21.21
CA LYS A 607 -25.15 24.77 22.26
C LYS A 607 -26.01 25.90 21.68
N SER A 608 -25.71 26.35 20.47
CA SER A 608 -26.44 27.37 19.72
C SER A 608 -27.91 27.04 19.49
N VAL A 609 -28.32 25.77 19.64
CA VAL A 609 -29.70 25.31 19.38
C VAL A 609 -30.58 25.41 20.64
N GLY A 610 -29.98 25.65 21.81
CA GLY A 610 -30.68 25.70 23.08
C GLY A 610 -31.41 24.38 23.43
N SER A 611 -32.58 24.48 24.05
CA SER A 611 -33.39 23.31 24.44
C SER A 611 -34.32 22.79 23.34
N ARG A 612 -34.38 23.44 22.16
CA ARG A 612 -35.24 23.04 21.04
C ARG A 612 -34.56 21.92 20.23
N ARG A 613 -35.31 20.90 19.84
CA ARG A 613 -34.80 19.62 19.28
C ARG A 613 -34.70 19.57 17.75
N SER A 614 -34.89 20.70 17.07
CA SER A 614 -35.23 20.73 15.64
C SER A 614 -34.00 20.88 14.75
N CYS A 615 -33.19 19.81 14.63
CA CYS A 615 -32.28 19.70 13.49
C CYS A 615 -33.07 19.25 12.25
N LEU A 616 -32.72 19.78 11.09
CA LEU A 616 -33.22 19.30 9.80
C LEU A 616 -32.14 18.51 9.09
N ARG A 617 -32.56 17.50 8.35
CA ARG A 617 -31.70 16.84 7.36
C ARG A 617 -31.71 17.67 6.09
N LEU A 618 -30.63 17.69 5.33
CA LEU A 618 -30.55 18.44 4.07
C LEU A 618 -31.69 18.05 3.10
N ASN A 619 -32.01 16.76 3.01
CA ASN A 619 -33.12 16.29 2.17
C ASN A 619 -34.49 16.83 2.63
N ALA A 620 -34.70 16.93 3.94
CA ALA A 620 -35.92 17.48 4.51
C ALA A 620 -35.99 18.99 4.25
N LEU A 621 -34.88 19.71 4.43
CA LEU A 621 -34.80 21.13 4.13
C LEU A 621 -35.20 21.44 2.68
N MET A 622 -34.60 20.75 1.70
CA MET A 622 -34.96 20.92 0.29
C MET A 622 -36.44 20.61 0.03
N LYS A 623 -37.00 19.61 0.71
CA LYS A 623 -38.41 19.25 0.58
C LYS A 623 -39.31 20.38 1.08
N GLU A 624 -39.02 20.94 2.25
CA GLU A 624 -39.76 22.07 2.83
C GLU A 624 -39.72 23.29 1.91
N TYR A 625 -38.56 23.65 1.33
CA TYR A 625 -38.46 24.72 0.33
C TYR A 625 -39.39 24.48 -0.87
N ASN A 626 -39.40 23.26 -1.40
CA ASN A 626 -40.21 22.90 -2.56
C ASN A 626 -41.71 22.87 -2.26
N GLU A 627 -42.11 22.31 -1.11
CA GLU A 627 -43.52 22.23 -0.68
C GLU A 627 -44.10 23.61 -0.34
N HIS A 628 -43.28 24.52 0.19
CA HIS A 628 -43.66 25.90 0.48
C HIS A 628 -43.41 26.88 -0.68
N HIS A 629 -42.98 26.39 -1.85
CA HIS A 629 -42.66 27.21 -3.03
C HIS A 629 -41.69 28.37 -2.73
N LEU A 630 -40.75 28.15 -1.82
CA LEU A 630 -39.73 29.12 -1.45
C LEU A 630 -38.60 29.16 -2.47
N TYR A 631 -37.99 30.32 -2.63
CA TYR A 631 -36.77 30.44 -3.45
C TYR A 631 -35.63 29.63 -2.82
N PRO A 632 -34.89 28.82 -3.59
CA PRO A 632 -33.76 28.08 -3.07
C PRO A 632 -32.68 29.03 -2.55
N PRO A 633 -31.77 28.56 -1.67
CA PRO A 633 -30.57 29.30 -1.30
C PRO A 633 -29.78 29.74 -2.55
N SER A 634 -29.04 30.84 -2.39
CA SER A 634 -28.30 31.44 -3.49
C SER A 634 -27.38 30.42 -4.16
N VAL A 635 -27.09 30.62 -5.45
CA VAL A 635 -26.12 29.78 -6.17
C VAL A 635 -24.76 29.77 -5.45
N GLY A 636 -24.34 30.93 -4.91
CA GLY A 636 -23.12 31.06 -4.11
C GLY A 636 -23.14 30.17 -2.87
N ASP A 637 -24.24 30.16 -2.11
CA ASP A 637 -24.35 29.35 -0.89
C ASP A 637 -24.40 27.85 -1.20
N ARG A 638 -25.10 27.46 -2.27
CA ARG A 638 -25.16 26.07 -2.73
C ARG A 638 -23.79 25.59 -3.23
N MET A 639 -23.04 26.45 -3.91
CA MET A 639 -21.65 26.19 -4.32
C MET A 639 -20.74 26.05 -3.11
N GLN A 640 -20.90 26.91 -2.10
CA GLN A 640 -20.11 26.86 -0.88
C GLN A 640 -20.42 25.58 -0.09
N LEU A 641 -21.69 25.20 0.08
CA LEU A 641 -22.07 23.91 0.65
C LEU A 641 -21.37 22.75 -0.08
N ALA A 642 -21.36 22.74 -1.41
CA ALA A 642 -20.68 21.70 -2.18
C ALA A 642 -19.18 21.65 -1.91
N LYS A 643 -18.51 22.82 -1.84
CA LYS A 643 -17.08 22.91 -1.48
C LYS A 643 -16.80 22.33 -0.09
N LEU A 644 -17.65 22.64 0.89
CA LEU A 644 -17.53 22.12 2.25
C LEU A 644 -17.66 20.60 2.30
N LEU A 645 -18.68 20.04 1.62
CA LEU A 645 -18.91 18.59 1.57
C LEU A 645 -17.78 17.85 0.84
N CYS A 646 -17.30 18.39 -0.28
CA CYS A 646 -16.18 17.78 -1.02
C CYS A 646 -14.88 17.80 -0.20
N LYS A 647 -14.60 18.92 0.47
CA LYS A 647 -13.41 19.04 1.33
C LYS A 647 -13.48 18.09 2.51
N ALA A 648 -14.62 17.98 3.18
CA ALA A 648 -14.80 17.05 4.28
C ALA A 648 -14.61 15.59 3.85
N MET A 649 -15.17 15.17 2.70
CA MET A 649 -14.97 13.82 2.16
C MET A 649 -13.49 13.57 1.82
N PHE A 650 -12.84 14.53 1.17
CA PHE A 650 -11.42 14.44 0.81
C PHE A 650 -10.53 14.28 2.05
N ASP A 651 -10.74 15.10 3.08
CA ASP A 651 -9.97 15.03 4.32
C ASP A 651 -10.25 13.73 5.10
N PHE A 652 -11.48 13.19 5.02
CA PHE A 652 -11.82 11.90 5.63
C PHE A 652 -11.12 10.73 4.93
N HIS A 653 -11.09 10.73 3.59
CA HIS A 653 -10.35 9.72 2.82
C HIS A 653 -8.83 9.85 2.98
N ARG A 654 -8.29 11.07 3.13
CA ARG A 654 -6.88 11.30 3.47
C ARG A 654 -6.49 10.71 4.83
N ALA A 655 -7.45 10.59 5.74
CA ALA A 655 -7.26 9.91 7.02
C ALA A 655 -7.39 8.38 6.91
N GLU A 656 -7.46 7.83 5.69
CA GLU A 656 -7.61 6.39 5.42
C GLU A 656 -8.91 5.79 5.97
N TRP A 657 -10.01 6.56 5.95
CA TRP A 657 -11.34 6.08 6.30
C TRP A 657 -12.31 6.17 5.12
N PHE A 658 -13.22 5.18 5.04
CA PHE A 658 -14.39 5.21 4.15
C PHE A 658 -15.65 5.58 4.94
N HIS A 659 -16.53 6.40 4.35
CA HIS A 659 -17.77 6.85 5.00
C HIS A 659 -18.90 5.83 4.83
N LYS A 660 -19.06 5.22 3.65
CA LYS A 660 -20.02 4.14 3.35
C LYS A 660 -21.52 4.47 3.40
N SER A 661 -21.88 5.68 3.79
CA SER A 661 -23.27 6.08 4.06
C SER A 661 -23.54 7.55 3.71
N PHE A 662 -22.66 8.17 2.93
CA PHE A 662 -22.76 9.58 2.60
C PHE A 662 -24.04 9.85 1.80
N SER A 663 -24.89 10.75 2.31
CA SER A 663 -26.19 11.07 1.71
C SER A 663 -26.76 12.35 2.30
N SER A 664 -27.74 12.99 1.64
CA SER A 664 -28.42 14.18 2.17
C SER A 664 -29.25 13.89 3.42
N TYR A 665 -29.55 12.62 3.71
CA TYR A 665 -30.15 12.16 4.97
C TYR A 665 -29.16 12.23 6.15
N ASN A 666 -27.87 12.22 5.85
CA ASN A 666 -26.76 12.20 6.79
C ASN A 666 -25.99 13.54 6.83
N ILE A 667 -26.62 14.61 6.33
CA ILE A 667 -26.18 15.99 6.50
C ILE A 667 -27.23 16.71 7.35
N LEU A 668 -26.83 17.18 8.52
CA LEU A 668 -27.68 17.87 9.48
C LEU A 668 -27.42 19.37 9.45
N LEU A 669 -28.49 20.14 9.58
CA LEU A 669 -28.46 21.58 9.72
C LEU A 669 -29.19 21.97 11.00
N PHE A 670 -28.64 22.95 11.68
CA PHE A 670 -29.21 23.50 12.90
C PHE A 670 -29.61 24.96 12.66
N PRO A 671 -30.64 25.46 13.36
CA PRO A 671 -31.05 26.85 13.22
C PRO A 671 -29.96 27.79 13.75
N GLU A 672 -29.80 28.95 13.12
CA GLU A 672 -28.90 30.01 13.59
C GLU A 672 -29.44 30.69 14.87
N VAL A 673 -28.53 31.22 15.69
CA VAL A 673 -28.80 31.71 17.06
C VAL A 673 -29.80 32.86 17.08
N ASP A 674 -29.72 33.78 16.11
CA ASP A 674 -30.58 34.97 16.03
C ASP A 674 -32.07 34.64 15.82
N ALA A 675 -32.39 33.40 15.40
CA ALA A 675 -33.76 32.92 15.23
C ALA A 675 -34.42 32.42 16.55
N LEU A 676 -33.64 32.27 17.62
CA LEU A 676 -34.10 31.69 18.89
C LEU A 676 -34.58 32.73 19.91
N ASP A 677 -34.25 34.01 19.71
CA ASP A 677 -34.71 35.13 20.56
C ASP A 677 -36.16 35.56 20.26
N ALA A 678 -36.78 35.00 19.21
CA ALA A 678 -38.21 35.15 18.96
C ALA A 678 -39.01 34.16 19.84
N GLU A 679 -39.22 34.51 21.12
CA GLU A 679 -40.03 33.74 22.07
C GLU A 679 -41.45 33.41 21.55
N ASP A 680 -41.95 34.14 20.55
CA ASP A 680 -43.32 34.01 20.04
C ASP A 680 -43.52 33.14 18.79
N SER A 681 -42.46 32.68 18.09
CA SER A 681 -42.67 31.84 16.91
C SER A 681 -42.71 30.36 17.26
N LYS A 682 -43.93 29.81 17.37
CA LYS A 682 -44.21 28.36 17.48
C LYS A 682 -43.82 27.57 16.21
N THR A 683 -43.37 28.24 15.16
CA THR A 683 -42.98 27.65 13.88
C THR A 683 -41.55 28.08 13.54
N LEU A 684 -40.59 27.16 13.63
CA LEU A 684 -39.26 27.40 13.07
C LEU A 684 -39.40 27.52 11.55
N GLU A 685 -39.17 28.72 11.02
CA GLU A 685 -39.12 28.94 9.58
C GLU A 685 -37.87 28.28 8.99
N VAL A 686 -38.03 27.77 7.77
CA VAL A 686 -37.00 27.10 6.98
C VAL A 686 -35.80 28.03 6.68
N SER A 687 -36.05 29.34 6.64
CA SER A 687 -35.06 30.42 6.49
C SER A 687 -34.02 30.48 7.61
N ASN A 688 -34.33 29.92 8.79
CA ASN A 688 -33.44 29.93 9.95
C ASN A 688 -32.29 28.90 9.85
N TYR A 689 -32.32 28.02 8.84
CA TYR A 689 -31.33 26.96 8.65
C TYR A 689 -30.32 27.37 7.59
N SER A 690 -29.10 27.69 8.03
CA SER A 690 -28.01 28.05 7.12
C SER A 690 -27.34 26.83 6.51
N VAL A 691 -27.23 26.83 5.19
CA VAL A 691 -26.54 25.77 4.43
C VAL A 691 -25.02 25.85 4.52
N LEU A 692 -24.48 26.92 5.12
CA LEU A 692 -23.03 27.16 5.26
C LEU A 692 -22.44 26.50 6.51
N THR A 693 -23.28 25.99 7.40
CA THR A 693 -22.89 25.30 8.64
C THR A 693 -23.42 23.85 8.67
N PRO A 694 -23.13 23.03 7.64
CA PRO A 694 -23.58 21.64 7.63
C PRO A 694 -22.80 20.81 8.66
N TYR A 695 -23.46 19.79 9.20
CA TYR A 695 -22.83 18.74 10.01
C TYR A 695 -23.01 17.38 9.35
N ILE A 696 -21.90 16.70 9.07
CA ILE A 696 -21.90 15.35 8.51
C ILE A 696 -22.03 14.35 9.66
N VAL A 697 -22.90 13.35 9.46
CA VAL A 697 -23.12 12.21 10.37
C VAL A 697 -23.21 10.92 9.54
N GLY A 698 -23.49 9.78 10.16
CA GLY A 698 -23.61 8.47 9.48
C GLY A 698 -22.34 7.62 9.56
N PHE A 699 -21.44 7.95 10.48
CA PHE A 699 -20.16 7.26 10.64
C PHE A 699 -20.30 5.86 11.25
N ASN A 700 -21.50 5.47 11.68
CA ASN A 700 -21.79 4.14 12.23
C ASN A 700 -21.50 2.98 11.26
N ASN A 701 -21.35 3.26 9.96
CA ASN A 701 -20.93 2.29 8.94
C ASN A 701 -19.50 2.48 8.44
N SER A 702 -18.80 3.52 8.91
CA SER A 702 -17.42 3.81 8.51
C SER A 702 -16.46 2.72 8.92
N ARG A 703 -15.36 2.64 8.18
CA ARG A 703 -14.26 1.70 8.44
C ARG A 703 -12.95 2.23 7.84
N PRO A 704 -11.79 1.76 8.32
CA PRO A 704 -10.51 2.02 7.69
C PRO A 704 -10.45 1.54 6.22
N SER A 705 -9.54 2.11 5.44
CA SER A 705 -9.35 1.80 4.02
C SER A 705 -8.44 0.59 3.76
N LYS A 706 -7.99 -0.10 4.82
CA LYS A 706 -7.00 -1.18 4.76
C LYS A 706 -7.44 -2.34 3.82
N PRO A 707 -6.54 -2.88 2.96
CA PRO A 707 -6.89 -3.87 1.92
C PRO A 707 -7.44 -5.22 2.42
N ASN A 708 -7.09 -5.59 3.65
CA ASN A 708 -7.44 -6.87 4.28
C ASN A 708 -8.69 -6.79 5.16
N GLU A 709 -9.27 -5.61 5.31
CA GLU A 709 -10.37 -5.43 6.23
C GLU A 709 -11.70 -5.78 5.54
N PHE A 710 -12.58 -6.48 6.27
CA PHE A 710 -13.83 -7.02 5.74
C PHE A 710 -14.86 -5.91 5.51
N SER A 711 -15.57 -5.93 4.38
CA SER A 711 -16.63 -4.97 4.08
C SER A 711 -17.99 -5.59 4.40
N GLU A 712 -18.53 -5.29 5.58
CA GLU A 712 -19.92 -5.63 5.88
C GLU A 712 -20.86 -4.82 4.98
N PRO A 713 -21.78 -5.48 4.25
CA PRO A 713 -22.85 -4.78 3.55
C PRO A 713 -23.78 -4.14 4.59
N ALA A 714 -23.93 -2.82 4.54
CA ALA A 714 -24.76 -2.10 5.50
C ALA A 714 -26.24 -2.50 5.34
N LYS A 715 -26.87 -3.02 6.40
CA LYS A 715 -28.33 -3.18 6.44
C LYS A 715 -28.97 -1.81 6.53
N THR A 716 -29.32 -1.25 5.38
CA THR A 716 -29.83 0.13 5.26
C THR A 716 -31.22 0.16 4.62
N SER A 717 -31.92 1.30 4.73
CA SER A 717 -33.21 1.49 4.06
C SER A 717 -33.04 1.54 2.55
N ASN A 718 -34.09 1.19 1.82
CA ASN A 718 -34.08 1.25 0.35
C ASN A 718 -33.79 2.67 -0.17
N GLU A 719 -34.22 3.71 0.55
CA GLU A 719 -33.92 5.11 0.25
C GLU A 719 -32.41 5.39 0.24
N LEU A 720 -31.67 4.90 1.24
CA LEU A 720 -30.22 5.08 1.33
C LEU A 720 -29.46 4.24 0.30
N ARG A 721 -30.04 3.12 -0.16
CA ARG A 721 -29.45 2.35 -1.27
C ARG A 721 -29.37 3.17 -2.54
N ARG A 722 -30.20 4.20 -2.76
CA ARG A 722 -30.15 5.01 -4.00
C ARG A 722 -28.83 5.77 -4.18
N TYR A 723 -28.13 6.07 -3.09
CA TYR A 723 -26.81 6.72 -3.11
C TYR A 723 -25.68 5.77 -3.43
N TRP A 724 -25.89 4.44 -3.36
CA TRP A 724 -24.81 3.49 -3.60
C TRP A 724 -24.48 3.35 -5.08
N HIS A 725 -23.18 3.22 -5.35
CA HIS A 725 -22.67 2.91 -6.67
C HIS A 725 -23.25 1.58 -7.22
N PRO A 726 -23.60 1.49 -8.51
CA PRO A 726 -24.21 0.29 -9.10
C PRO A 726 -23.38 -0.99 -8.89
N ASP A 727 -22.06 -0.93 -9.07
CA ASP A 727 -21.20 -2.10 -8.88
C ASP A 727 -21.26 -2.63 -7.44
N TYR A 728 -21.30 -1.73 -6.44
CA TYR A 728 -21.38 -2.11 -5.03
C TYR A 728 -22.73 -2.76 -4.67
N LYS A 729 -23.81 -2.41 -5.38
CA LYS A 729 -25.14 -3.02 -5.18
C LYS A 729 -25.21 -4.44 -5.75
N ASN A 730 -24.53 -4.69 -6.85
CA ASN A 730 -24.74 -5.87 -7.69
C ASN A 730 -23.80 -7.03 -7.36
N VAL A 731 -22.70 -6.77 -6.63
CA VAL A 731 -21.69 -7.78 -6.29
C VAL A 731 -21.75 -8.12 -4.79
N PRO A 732 -22.19 -9.33 -4.40
CA PRO A 732 -22.18 -9.75 -3.00
C PRO A 732 -20.76 -9.72 -2.42
N MET A 733 -20.61 -9.14 -1.23
CA MET A 733 -19.34 -9.08 -0.49
C MET A 733 -18.20 -8.36 -1.24
N GLN A 734 -18.52 -7.43 -2.15
CA GLN A 734 -17.50 -6.61 -2.80
C GLN A 734 -16.75 -5.75 -1.78
N LYS A 735 -15.44 -5.63 -1.95
CA LYS A 735 -14.60 -4.71 -1.18
C LYS A 735 -15.02 -3.26 -1.46
N TYR A 736 -15.15 -2.46 -0.41
CA TYR A 736 -15.45 -1.04 -0.52
C TYR A 736 -14.24 -0.25 -1.09
N ARG A 737 -14.49 0.79 -1.89
CA ARG A 737 -13.48 1.61 -2.59
C ARG A 737 -13.88 3.09 -2.54
N HIS A 738 -12.94 4.02 -2.72
CA HIS A 738 -13.20 5.48 -2.69
C HIS A 738 -14.34 5.89 -3.64
N GLU A 739 -14.38 5.26 -4.80
CA GLU A 739 -15.38 5.46 -5.87
C GLU A 739 -16.81 5.38 -5.40
N PHE A 740 -17.08 4.53 -4.41
CA PHE A 740 -18.43 4.34 -3.90
C PHE A 740 -18.87 5.52 -3.04
N ASP A 741 -17.95 6.12 -2.29
CA ASP A 741 -18.17 7.36 -1.57
C ASP A 741 -18.19 8.57 -2.52
N TYR A 742 -17.37 8.58 -3.58
CA TYR A 742 -17.39 9.63 -4.61
C TYR A 742 -18.70 9.67 -5.39
N TYR A 743 -19.21 8.50 -5.79
CA TYR A 743 -20.53 8.40 -6.40
C TYR A 743 -21.63 8.91 -5.46
N SER A 744 -21.58 8.49 -4.19
CA SER A 744 -22.54 8.95 -3.16
C SER A 744 -22.51 10.48 -3.00
N LEU A 745 -21.31 11.07 -2.97
CA LEU A 745 -21.10 12.52 -2.96
C LEU A 745 -21.64 13.19 -4.23
N GLY A 746 -21.40 12.62 -5.41
CA GLY A 746 -21.94 13.10 -6.69
C GLY A 746 -23.47 13.16 -6.69
N ILE A 747 -24.15 12.16 -6.11
CA ILE A 747 -25.61 12.17 -5.93
C ILE A 747 -26.05 13.30 -4.99
N VAL A 748 -25.36 13.53 -3.87
CA VAL A 748 -25.67 14.65 -2.96
C VAL A 748 -25.48 15.99 -3.66
N LEU A 749 -24.42 16.16 -4.44
CA LEU A 749 -24.19 17.40 -5.20
C LEU A 749 -25.22 17.60 -6.32
N LEU A 750 -25.71 16.53 -6.94
CA LEU A 750 -26.85 16.61 -7.85
C LEU A 750 -28.10 17.16 -7.16
N GLU A 751 -28.40 16.68 -5.94
CA GLU A 751 -29.51 17.21 -5.14
C GLU A 751 -29.31 18.69 -4.78
N VAL A 752 -28.10 19.09 -4.38
CA VAL A 752 -27.75 20.48 -4.06
C VAL A 752 -27.86 21.39 -5.28
N GLY A 753 -27.35 20.96 -6.44
CA GLY A 753 -27.40 21.73 -7.68
C GLY A 753 -28.81 21.95 -8.21
N ARG A 754 -29.70 20.94 -8.10
CA ARG A 754 -31.14 21.11 -8.42
C ARG A 754 -31.96 21.72 -7.28
N TRP A 755 -31.41 21.77 -6.07
CA TRP A 755 -32.15 22.05 -4.83
C TRP A 755 -33.42 21.20 -4.68
N SER A 756 -33.31 19.91 -4.98
CA SER A 756 -34.43 18.97 -4.92
C SER A 756 -33.93 17.62 -4.42
N PRO A 757 -34.67 16.93 -3.52
CA PRO A 757 -34.30 15.58 -3.11
C PRO A 757 -34.44 14.59 -4.26
N LEU A 758 -33.56 13.59 -4.29
CA LEU A 758 -33.55 12.51 -5.27
C LEU A 758 -34.88 11.75 -5.32
N SER A 759 -35.56 11.63 -4.18
CA SER A 759 -36.88 10.99 -4.07
C SER A 759 -37.99 11.72 -4.83
N THR A 760 -37.81 13.00 -5.15
CA THR A 760 -38.80 13.82 -5.86
C THR A 760 -38.72 13.64 -7.37
N PHE A 761 -37.53 13.81 -7.96
CA PHE A 761 -37.36 13.81 -9.41
C PHE A 761 -36.91 12.47 -10.01
N MET A 762 -36.63 11.46 -9.18
CA MET A 762 -36.33 10.09 -9.63
C MET A 762 -37.36 9.07 -9.12
N LYS A 763 -38.60 9.52 -8.84
CA LYS A 763 -39.66 8.68 -8.26
C LYS A 763 -40.04 7.49 -9.15
N GLU A 764 -39.93 7.64 -10.46
CA GLU A 764 -40.35 6.65 -11.48
C GLU A 764 -39.34 5.51 -11.67
N PHE A 765 -38.14 5.60 -11.09
CA PHE A 765 -37.13 4.57 -11.22
C PHE A 765 -37.24 3.57 -10.06
N GLU A 766 -37.72 2.37 -10.38
CA GLU A 766 -37.79 1.25 -9.43
C GLU A 766 -36.41 0.72 -9.06
N GLU A 767 -36.29 0.23 -7.82
CA GLU A 767 -35.05 -0.15 -7.15
C GLU A 767 -34.33 -1.38 -7.74
N GLN A 768 -34.94 -2.06 -8.71
CA GLN A 768 -34.47 -3.33 -9.24
C GLN A 768 -33.39 -3.21 -10.32
N ASP A 769 -33.23 -2.05 -10.97
CA ASP A 769 -32.21 -1.83 -12.01
C ASP A 769 -31.28 -0.65 -11.65
N ALA A 770 -30.27 -0.96 -10.84
CA ALA A 770 -29.27 0.02 -10.40
C ALA A 770 -28.45 0.64 -11.55
N ALA A 771 -28.26 -0.10 -12.65
CA ALA A 771 -27.49 0.38 -13.80
C ALA A 771 -28.31 1.42 -14.57
N LYS A 772 -29.56 1.10 -14.89
CA LYS A 772 -30.48 2.04 -15.55
C LYS A 772 -30.72 3.30 -14.74
N PHE A 773 -30.80 3.18 -13.41
CA PHE A 773 -30.86 4.32 -12.51
C PHE A 773 -29.63 5.23 -12.69
N ALA A 774 -28.43 4.68 -12.59
CA ALA A 774 -27.19 5.44 -12.73
C ALA A 774 -27.04 6.07 -14.13
N ASP A 775 -27.44 5.35 -15.18
CA ASP A 775 -27.44 5.87 -16.55
C ASP A 775 -28.37 7.08 -16.71
N THR A 776 -29.55 7.04 -16.09
CA THR A 776 -30.50 8.18 -16.13
C THR A 776 -29.95 9.37 -15.36
N VAL A 777 -29.41 9.14 -14.15
CA VAL A 777 -28.76 10.19 -13.35
C VAL A 777 -27.66 10.87 -14.17
N ARG A 778 -26.83 10.09 -14.86
CA ARG A 778 -25.69 10.59 -15.65
C ARG A 778 -26.11 11.29 -16.95
N ASN A 779 -26.93 10.62 -17.75
CA ASN A 779 -27.23 11.03 -19.12
C ASN A 779 -28.40 11.99 -19.24
N SER A 780 -29.09 12.31 -18.13
CA SER A 780 -30.20 13.26 -18.13
C SER A 780 -30.08 14.24 -16.97
N SER A 781 -30.22 13.76 -15.72
CA SER A 781 -30.31 14.64 -14.56
C SER A 781 -29.05 15.49 -14.33
N CYS A 782 -27.87 14.93 -14.58
CA CYS A 782 -26.59 15.63 -14.47
C CYS A 782 -26.41 16.69 -15.56
N LEU A 783 -26.81 16.43 -16.81
CA LEU A 783 -26.65 17.38 -17.92
C LEU A 783 -27.44 18.68 -17.69
N GLU A 784 -28.62 18.57 -17.08
CA GLU A 784 -29.46 19.72 -16.76
C GLU A 784 -28.83 20.65 -15.70
N LEU A 785 -27.92 20.17 -14.86
CA LEU A 785 -27.24 21.00 -13.83
C LEU A 785 -26.56 22.24 -14.41
N SER A 786 -26.10 22.16 -15.66
CA SER A 786 -25.48 23.28 -16.35
C SER A 786 -26.38 24.52 -16.37
N SER A 787 -27.70 24.34 -16.49
CA SER A 787 -28.70 25.41 -16.44
C SER A 787 -29.06 25.88 -15.04
N PHE A 788 -28.89 25.04 -14.01
CA PHE A 788 -29.28 25.36 -12.63
C PHE A 788 -28.17 26.05 -11.82
N ILE A 789 -26.92 25.68 -12.06
CA ILE A 789 -25.78 26.08 -11.22
C ILE A 789 -24.47 26.29 -12.00
N GLY A 790 -24.46 25.97 -13.29
CA GLY A 790 -23.34 26.23 -14.20
C GLY A 790 -22.55 25.00 -14.63
N SER A 791 -21.78 25.15 -15.71
CA SER A 791 -21.07 24.06 -16.39
C SER A 791 -19.86 23.52 -15.64
N ILE A 792 -19.20 24.32 -14.78
CA ILE A 792 -18.11 23.83 -13.94
C ILE A 792 -18.66 22.84 -12.90
N TYR A 793 -19.75 23.21 -12.22
CA TYR A 793 -20.40 22.34 -11.24
C TYR A 793 -20.93 21.05 -11.87
N GLN A 794 -21.55 21.17 -13.05
CA GLN A 794 -22.04 20.01 -13.79
C GLN A 794 -20.91 19.03 -14.14
N ARG A 795 -19.74 19.51 -14.58
CA ARG A 795 -18.57 18.67 -14.83
C ARG A 795 -18.05 18.00 -13.56
N VAL A 796 -17.97 18.73 -12.46
CA VAL A 796 -17.59 18.18 -11.15
C VAL A 796 -18.52 17.04 -10.72
N VAL A 797 -19.84 17.22 -10.87
CA VAL A 797 -20.81 16.18 -10.56
C VAL A 797 -20.66 14.97 -11.50
N ALA A 798 -20.42 15.21 -12.79
CA ALA A 798 -20.17 14.13 -13.74
C ALA A 798 -18.92 13.32 -13.35
N ASP A 799 -17.79 13.99 -13.07
CA ASP A 799 -16.54 13.35 -12.64
C ASP A 799 -16.75 12.47 -11.38
N LEU A 800 -17.55 12.94 -10.41
CA LEU A 800 -17.89 12.17 -9.20
C LEU A 800 -18.78 10.96 -9.48
N LEU A 801 -19.79 11.11 -10.34
CA LEU A 801 -20.69 10.01 -10.72
C LEU A 801 -20.00 8.96 -11.59
N GLU A 802 -18.95 9.35 -12.29
CA GLU A 802 -18.10 8.44 -13.04
C GLU A 802 -16.93 7.93 -12.21
N ALA A 803 -16.68 8.49 -11.03
CA ALA A 803 -15.50 8.25 -10.22
C ALA A 803 -14.22 8.25 -11.07
N PHE A 804 -14.10 9.24 -11.97
CA PHE A 804 -12.96 9.46 -12.87
C PHE A 804 -12.72 8.39 -13.95
N HIS A 805 -13.68 7.52 -14.27
CA HIS A 805 -13.50 6.46 -15.27
C HIS A 805 -13.69 6.91 -16.72
N GLU A 806 -12.59 7.00 -17.48
CA GLU A 806 -12.58 6.94 -18.95
C GLU A 806 -11.88 5.65 -19.43
N GLY A 807 -12.50 4.46 -19.33
CA GLY A 807 -11.90 3.22 -19.87
C GLY A 807 -12.40 1.88 -19.28
N LYS A 808 -12.25 0.79 -20.05
CA LYS A 808 -12.84 -0.55 -19.82
C LYS A 808 -12.07 -1.50 -18.87
N ASP A 809 -10.93 -1.13 -18.31
CA ASP A 809 -10.14 -2.04 -17.46
C ASP A 809 -10.45 -1.85 -15.96
N ARG A 810 -11.47 -2.55 -15.49
CA ARG A 810 -11.97 -2.51 -14.09
C ARG A 810 -11.19 -3.37 -13.09
N ALA A 811 -10.15 -4.09 -13.51
CA ALA A 811 -9.54 -5.19 -12.74
C ALA A 811 -8.26 -4.85 -11.96
N GLU A 812 -7.62 -3.70 -12.21
CA GLU A 812 -6.28 -3.39 -11.67
C GLU A 812 -6.27 -2.18 -10.73
N ARG A 813 -6.74 -2.34 -9.48
CA ARG A 813 -6.60 -1.28 -8.46
C ARG A 813 -5.85 -1.77 -7.21
N ASN A 814 -4.57 -1.40 -7.15
CA ASN A 814 -3.66 -1.58 -6.00
C ASN A 814 -3.72 -0.36 -5.04
N GLU A 815 -2.96 -0.34 -3.93
CA GLU A 815 -2.80 0.84 -3.02
C GLU A 815 -2.32 2.12 -3.75
N LEU A 816 -1.76 1.96 -4.94
CA LEU A 816 -1.43 3.03 -5.88
C LEU A 816 -2.64 3.69 -6.55
N ALA A 817 -3.72 2.94 -6.72
CA ALA A 817 -4.97 3.46 -7.26
C ALA A 817 -5.61 4.42 -6.25
N SER A 818 -5.55 4.13 -4.94
CA SER A 818 -6.06 5.06 -3.92
C SER A 818 -5.32 6.39 -3.88
N LEU A 819 -4.00 6.36 -4.14
CA LEU A 819 -3.18 7.56 -4.29
C LEU A 819 -3.60 8.37 -5.51
N GLY A 820 -3.68 7.72 -6.68
CA GLY A 820 -4.14 8.34 -7.93
C GLY A 820 -5.54 8.95 -7.79
N GLU A 821 -6.46 8.22 -7.16
CA GLU A 821 -7.84 8.64 -6.90
C GLU A 821 -7.92 9.91 -6.03
N LEU A 822 -7.05 10.07 -5.01
CA LEU A 822 -7.02 11.28 -4.18
C LEU A 822 -6.45 12.49 -4.95
N ILE A 823 -5.43 12.28 -5.78
CA ILE A 823 -4.88 13.34 -6.65
C ILE A 823 -5.92 13.78 -7.69
N GLU A 824 -6.59 12.82 -8.32
CA GLU A 824 -7.69 13.09 -9.25
C GLU A 824 -8.83 13.83 -8.56
N PHE A 825 -9.20 13.43 -7.33
CA PHE A 825 -10.20 14.16 -6.56
C PHE A 825 -9.77 15.61 -6.28
N GLN A 826 -8.54 15.84 -5.82
CA GLN A 826 -8.05 17.19 -5.56
C GLN A 826 -8.09 18.07 -6.82
N THR A 827 -7.61 17.54 -7.95
CA THR A 827 -7.43 18.31 -9.19
C THR A 827 -8.73 18.48 -9.99
N ARG A 828 -9.53 17.42 -10.14
CA ARG A 828 -10.79 17.45 -10.90
C ARG A 828 -11.97 18.00 -10.10
N ILE A 829 -11.96 17.87 -8.77
CA ILE A 829 -13.10 18.27 -7.92
C ILE A 829 -12.79 19.57 -7.16
N LEU A 830 -11.81 19.56 -6.25
CA LEU A 830 -11.59 20.70 -5.35
C LEU A 830 -11.07 21.94 -6.07
N GLU A 831 -10.08 21.79 -6.95
CA GLU A 831 -9.53 22.91 -7.72
C GLU A 831 -10.56 23.47 -8.71
N GLN A 832 -11.34 22.62 -9.39
CA GLN A 832 -12.40 23.07 -10.29
C GLN A 832 -13.51 23.82 -9.55
N LEU A 833 -13.98 23.29 -8.42
CA LEU A 833 -14.94 24.03 -7.57
C LEU A 833 -14.33 25.34 -7.07
N GLY A 834 -13.04 25.37 -6.75
CA GLY A 834 -12.31 26.58 -6.36
C GLY A 834 -12.33 27.69 -7.42
N GLN A 835 -12.38 27.32 -8.71
CA GLN A 835 -12.47 28.25 -9.83
C GLN A 835 -13.87 28.86 -10.01
N CYS A 836 -14.91 28.26 -9.41
CA CYS A 836 -16.24 28.85 -9.38
C CYS A 836 -16.20 30.14 -8.54
N LYS A 837 -16.26 31.28 -9.23
CA LYS A 837 -16.55 32.59 -8.63
C LYS A 837 -18.07 32.67 -8.42
N ALA A 838 -18.47 32.98 -7.19
CA ALA A 838 -19.88 33.19 -6.83
C ALA A 838 -20.45 34.41 -7.55
#